data_AF-A0A0Q5T4W6-F1
#
_entry.id   AF-A0A0Q5T4W6-F1
#
_cell.length_a   1.000
_cell.length_b   1.000
_cell.length_c   1.000
_cell.angle_alpha   90.00
_cell.angle_beta   90.00
_cell.angle_gamma   90.00
#
_symmetry.space_group_name_H-M   'P 1'
#
loop_
_entity.id
_entity.type
_entity.pdbx_description
1 polymer ?
#
loop_
_entity_poly.entity_id
_entity_poly.type
_entity_poly.pdbx_seq_one_letter_code
_entity_poly.pdbx_strand_id
1 'polypeptide(L)'
;MENNSYDAIIVGSGPAGSIAALCITRLGYRVLLIDKSDFPRDKSCGDGLTRTSARLLHTLGLLEHFSAYQKTGGVRVLVQDEGERNFEYPGYLAEPGYGLVVPRMQLDQILHRKALEAGAEFKGKTIFDSLLYNAAGTQVTGIRISTREEFFADIVIAADGAASKIAYQASLASTPRNKLGFGIRGYYENIEGLTDKLEIHLPILDSSNKYVLPSYGWVFPMGNGKANIGVGLIEKTETDNIQTVMDMFVEKLKRTDNRFAAMQIQGKLFGAPMRFDFNPYHTFAPGLMLTGDAAGMISPFTGEGIGYAIETGTLASEIYLEQKRGGRDFADLSDYGRLLASRYQGYFETGNTSVNRYHLVWKILKGTFQNDKPLFSAIRQSAVFPEGIGENFTQYYFDDVSAYINHNRHQLKTDLLAVNENLIKLTRQDWPFLSRMFTAAQTSSGIPFRPSLFLLLSGYSARSDRNKLVRLATSLELGFISSICHDSVIESRNDSERSAFNWGNMISILVGDFLLSKSFEMITSMESVYAKIISEAIATSNTGLILMKRKAETGAAFSIAEYLAILHQKNSNTFALCVQLGSVARNATVSETNALTAFARHFGAAYFLVEDTANYLHRNDTPGANPDSISYTGNPELSLMHLLLMQQGQSEVNVNEALLARRCCGYANDEIQQALTQIESLDNPELKEMLINLCKFISIKAHADV
;
A
#
# COMPACT_ATOMS: atom_id res chain seq x y z
N MET A 1 -33.89 -38.36 -3.43
CA MET A 1 -33.55 -36.94 -3.66
C MET A 1 -32.56 -36.40 -2.63
N GLU A 2 -32.35 -37.03 -1.47
CA GLU A 2 -31.39 -36.58 -0.43
C GLU A 2 -29.90 -36.57 -0.86
N ASN A 3 -29.50 -37.34 -1.88
CA ASN A 3 -28.09 -37.53 -2.20
C ASN A 3 -27.42 -36.36 -2.97
N ASN A 4 -28.20 -35.44 -3.54
CA ASN A 4 -27.73 -34.30 -4.35
C ASN A 4 -27.95 -32.93 -3.68
N SER A 5 -28.19 -32.91 -2.37
CA SER A 5 -28.33 -31.69 -1.56
C SER A 5 -27.08 -31.43 -0.74
N TYR A 6 -26.57 -30.20 -0.81
CA TYR A 6 -25.35 -29.75 -0.17
C TYR A 6 -25.60 -28.46 0.62
N ASP A 7 -24.72 -28.19 1.56
CA ASP A 7 -24.69 -26.92 2.29
C ASP A 7 -24.13 -25.79 1.43
N ALA A 8 -23.16 -26.09 0.57
CA ALA A 8 -22.60 -25.19 -0.43
C ALA A 8 -22.12 -25.96 -1.67
N ILE A 9 -22.31 -25.37 -2.84
CA ILE A 9 -21.71 -25.85 -4.10
C ILE A 9 -20.67 -24.83 -4.55
N ILE A 10 -19.46 -25.30 -4.85
CA ILE A 10 -18.35 -24.47 -5.31
C ILE A 10 -17.97 -24.89 -6.73
N VAL A 11 -18.01 -23.95 -7.66
CA VAL A 11 -17.70 -24.20 -9.08
C VAL A 11 -16.32 -23.66 -9.40
N GLY A 12 -15.37 -24.56 -9.61
CA GLY A 12 -13.95 -24.28 -9.86
C GLY A 12 -13.10 -24.63 -8.63
N SER A 13 -12.09 -25.48 -8.82
CA SER A 13 -11.19 -25.97 -7.77
C SER A 13 -9.78 -25.37 -7.90
N GLY A 14 -9.68 -24.11 -8.34
CA GLY A 14 -8.45 -23.32 -8.20
C GLY A 14 -8.22 -22.84 -6.75
N PRO A 15 -7.31 -21.89 -6.52
CA PRO A 15 -7.04 -21.37 -5.17
C PRO A 15 -8.29 -20.86 -4.44
N ALA A 16 -9.11 -20.04 -5.07
CA ALA A 16 -10.33 -19.51 -4.44
C ALA A 16 -11.31 -20.60 -4.01
N GLY A 17 -11.69 -21.49 -4.94
CA GLY A 17 -12.68 -22.53 -4.65
C GLY A 17 -12.15 -23.61 -3.71
N SER A 18 -10.87 -23.98 -3.80
CA SER A 18 -10.27 -24.93 -2.87
C SER A 18 -10.22 -24.37 -1.44
N ILE A 19 -9.89 -23.08 -1.28
CA ILE A 19 -9.89 -22.44 0.04
C ILE A 19 -11.31 -22.26 0.59
N ALA A 20 -12.28 -21.85 -0.24
CA ALA A 20 -13.67 -21.80 0.19
C ALA A 20 -14.19 -23.18 0.63
N ALA A 21 -13.88 -24.23 -0.14
CA ALA A 21 -14.25 -25.60 0.19
C ALA A 21 -13.61 -26.05 1.50
N LEU A 22 -12.30 -25.81 1.67
CA LEU A 22 -11.56 -26.11 2.89
C LEU A 22 -12.18 -25.44 4.11
N CYS A 23 -12.42 -24.13 4.05
CA CYS A 23 -12.93 -23.36 5.17
C CYS A 23 -14.35 -23.77 5.58
N ILE A 24 -15.27 -23.91 4.60
CA ILE A 24 -16.66 -24.30 4.88
C ILE A 24 -16.72 -25.75 5.42
N THR A 25 -15.93 -26.67 4.86
CA THR A 25 -15.93 -28.07 5.31
C THR A 25 -15.31 -28.23 6.70
N ARG A 26 -14.26 -27.46 7.03
CA ARG A 26 -13.68 -27.44 8.40
C ARG A 26 -14.69 -27.04 9.48
N LEU A 27 -15.78 -26.35 9.11
CA LEU A 27 -16.88 -25.98 10.00
C LEU A 27 -17.97 -27.07 10.11
N GLY A 28 -17.81 -28.21 9.42
CA GLY A 28 -18.71 -29.37 9.49
C GLY A 28 -19.85 -29.36 8.46
N TYR A 29 -19.79 -28.47 7.47
CA TYR A 29 -20.82 -28.37 6.42
C TYR A 29 -20.49 -29.23 5.20
N ARG A 30 -21.52 -29.75 4.53
CA ARG A 30 -21.38 -30.64 3.37
C ARG A 30 -21.16 -29.85 2.07
N VAL A 31 -19.95 -29.89 1.52
CA VAL A 31 -19.57 -29.12 0.32
C VAL A 31 -19.40 -30.01 -0.90
N LEU A 32 -20.01 -29.62 -2.02
CA LEU A 32 -19.67 -30.16 -3.35
C LEU A 32 -18.74 -29.19 -4.08
N LEU A 33 -17.55 -29.66 -4.41
CA LEU A 33 -16.59 -28.97 -5.25
C LEU A 33 -16.59 -29.60 -6.66
N ILE A 34 -16.82 -28.79 -7.69
CA ILE A 34 -16.75 -29.26 -9.08
C ILE A 34 -15.65 -28.53 -9.85
N ASP A 35 -15.00 -29.21 -10.78
CA ASP A 35 -14.06 -28.59 -11.73
C ASP A 35 -14.13 -29.31 -13.07
N LYS A 36 -13.92 -28.57 -14.16
CA LYS A 36 -13.84 -29.12 -15.52
C LYS A 36 -12.61 -29.99 -15.75
N SER A 37 -11.65 -29.95 -14.84
CA SER A 37 -10.39 -30.69 -14.88
C SER A 37 -10.26 -31.64 -13.69
N ASP A 38 -9.41 -32.66 -13.84
CA ASP A 38 -8.85 -33.40 -12.70
C ASP A 38 -7.53 -32.76 -12.26
N PHE A 39 -7.03 -33.16 -11.09
CA PHE A 39 -5.78 -32.66 -10.51
C PHE A 39 -4.74 -33.79 -10.45
N PRO A 40 -3.44 -33.50 -10.70
CA PRO A 40 -2.86 -32.18 -10.90
C PRO A 40 -3.17 -31.60 -12.29
N ARG A 41 -3.31 -30.27 -12.38
CA ARG A 41 -3.51 -29.56 -13.65
C ARG A 41 -2.66 -28.31 -13.72
N ASP A 42 -2.20 -27.98 -14.92
CA ASP A 42 -1.50 -26.71 -15.14
C ASP A 42 -2.47 -25.54 -15.42
N LYS A 43 -2.05 -24.30 -15.14
CA LYS A 43 -2.79 -23.05 -15.44
C LYS A 43 -1.82 -21.90 -15.72
N SER A 44 -2.22 -20.97 -16.61
CA SER A 44 -1.40 -19.82 -16.99
C SER A 44 -1.33 -18.83 -15.83
N CYS A 45 -0.13 -18.61 -15.31
CA CYS A 45 0.19 -17.67 -14.24
C CYS A 45 1.71 -17.51 -14.15
N GLY A 46 2.18 -16.41 -13.57
CA GLY A 46 3.60 -16.20 -13.28
C GLY A 46 4.15 -17.08 -12.14
N ASP A 47 3.30 -17.77 -11.37
CA ASP A 47 3.66 -18.59 -10.19
C ASP A 47 4.15 -17.80 -8.97
N GLY A 48 4.20 -16.46 -9.05
CA GLY A 48 4.59 -15.59 -7.96
C GLY A 48 3.49 -15.48 -6.89
N LEU A 49 3.83 -15.82 -5.66
CA LEU A 49 3.06 -15.57 -4.45
C LEU A 49 3.77 -14.45 -3.70
N THR A 50 3.13 -13.29 -3.58
CA THR A 50 3.65 -12.20 -2.75
C THR A 50 3.68 -12.59 -1.28
N ARG A 51 4.29 -11.74 -0.46
CA ARG A 51 4.23 -11.87 1.00
C ARG A 51 2.79 -11.97 1.53
N THR A 52 1.86 -11.19 0.97
CA THR A 52 0.44 -11.28 1.33
C THR A 52 -0.12 -12.69 1.10
N SER A 53 0.23 -13.35 0.00
CA SER A 53 -0.17 -14.74 -0.24
C SER A 53 0.43 -15.70 0.80
N ALA A 54 1.71 -15.54 1.15
CA ALA A 54 2.37 -16.35 2.17
C ALA A 54 1.74 -16.16 3.57
N ARG A 55 1.39 -14.93 3.93
CA ARG A 55 0.67 -14.58 5.16
C ARG A 55 -0.70 -15.26 5.23
N LEU A 56 -1.50 -15.19 4.16
CA LEU A 56 -2.80 -15.85 4.10
C LEU A 56 -2.68 -17.37 4.26
N LEU A 57 -1.71 -17.99 3.59
CA LEU A 57 -1.41 -19.42 3.76
C LEU A 57 -0.96 -19.76 5.18
N HIS A 58 -0.22 -18.86 5.85
CA HIS A 58 0.16 -19.02 7.25
C HIS A 58 -1.07 -19.00 8.18
N THR A 59 -1.94 -17.99 8.04
CA THR A 59 -3.19 -17.87 8.81
C THR A 59 -4.09 -19.09 8.64
N LEU A 60 -4.11 -19.71 7.45
CA LEU A 60 -4.91 -20.91 7.17
C LEU A 60 -4.25 -22.23 7.64
N GLY A 61 -3.02 -22.17 8.16
CA GLY A 61 -2.23 -23.33 8.58
C GLY A 61 -1.73 -24.19 7.40
N LEU A 62 -1.46 -23.58 6.25
CA LEU A 62 -1.07 -24.26 5.01
C LEU A 62 0.35 -23.95 4.55
N LEU A 63 0.99 -22.89 5.07
CA LEU A 63 2.29 -22.40 4.57
C LEU A 63 3.41 -23.46 4.63
N GLU A 64 3.41 -24.32 5.65
CA GLU A 64 4.43 -25.38 5.83
C GLU A 64 4.53 -26.35 4.65
N HIS A 65 3.42 -26.57 3.94
CA HIS A 65 3.36 -27.42 2.75
C HIS A 65 4.10 -26.83 1.55
N PHE A 66 4.55 -25.57 1.64
CA PHE A 66 5.26 -24.85 0.59
C PHE A 66 6.72 -24.55 0.94
N SER A 67 7.25 -25.14 2.02
CA SER A 67 8.60 -24.88 2.53
C SER A 67 9.74 -25.22 1.55
N ALA A 68 9.50 -26.13 0.60
CA ALA A 68 10.48 -26.57 -0.38
C ALA A 68 10.59 -25.67 -1.64
N TYR A 69 9.69 -24.68 -1.78
CA TYR A 69 9.68 -23.81 -2.96
C TYR A 69 10.53 -22.56 -2.76
N GLN A 70 10.93 -21.94 -3.88
CA GLN A 70 11.78 -20.75 -3.88
C GLN A 70 11.12 -19.62 -3.09
N LYS A 71 11.81 -19.12 -2.07
CA LYS A 71 11.42 -17.91 -1.34
C LYS A 71 11.89 -16.67 -2.09
N THR A 72 11.14 -15.59 -1.97
CA THR A 72 11.51 -14.28 -2.53
C THR A 72 11.56 -13.23 -1.43
N GLY A 73 12.56 -12.34 -1.50
CA GLY A 73 12.73 -11.21 -0.58
C GLY A 73 11.98 -9.95 -1.00
N GLY A 74 11.55 -9.85 -2.26
CA GLY A 74 10.77 -8.71 -2.75
C GLY A 74 10.58 -8.70 -4.26
N VAL A 75 10.42 -7.50 -4.82
CA VAL A 75 10.20 -7.23 -6.24
C VAL A 75 11.34 -6.37 -6.78
N ARG A 76 11.88 -6.69 -7.96
CA ARG A 76 12.84 -5.86 -8.68
C ARG A 76 12.16 -5.28 -9.90
N VAL A 77 12.11 -3.97 -10.03
CA VAL A 77 11.47 -3.28 -11.15
C VAL A 77 12.56 -2.74 -12.07
N LEU A 78 12.50 -3.10 -13.34
CA LEU A 78 13.40 -2.63 -14.39
C LEU A 78 12.60 -1.77 -15.37
N VAL A 79 12.94 -0.49 -15.44
CA VAL A 79 12.29 0.47 -16.35
C VAL A 79 13.27 0.83 -17.45
N GLN A 80 12.86 0.55 -18.70
CA GLN A 80 13.66 0.87 -19.88
C GLN A 80 13.98 2.37 -19.91
N ASP A 81 15.25 2.67 -20.22
CA ASP A 81 15.85 4.00 -20.26
C ASP A 81 16.01 4.69 -18.89
N GLU A 82 15.33 4.22 -17.85
CA GLU A 82 15.44 4.79 -16.50
C GLU A 82 16.41 4.00 -15.61
N GLY A 83 16.40 2.66 -15.63
CA GLY A 83 17.28 1.82 -14.81
C GLY A 83 16.54 0.73 -14.03
N GLU A 84 17.07 0.34 -12.87
CA GLU A 84 16.50 -0.72 -12.02
C GLU A 84 16.39 -0.31 -10.55
N ARG A 85 15.39 -0.85 -9.85
CA ARG A 85 15.19 -0.64 -8.41
C ARG A 85 14.69 -1.88 -7.71
N ASN A 86 15.21 -2.10 -6.51
CA ASN A 86 14.79 -3.18 -5.63
C ASN A 86 13.78 -2.66 -4.61
N PHE A 87 12.69 -3.39 -4.46
CA PHE A 87 11.67 -3.20 -3.46
C PHE A 87 11.70 -4.43 -2.56
N GLU A 88 12.05 -4.26 -1.29
CA GLU A 88 11.96 -5.33 -0.31
C GLU A 88 10.51 -5.51 0.13
N TYR A 89 10.09 -6.74 0.39
CA TYR A 89 8.84 -6.93 1.10
C TYR A 89 8.93 -6.18 2.43
N PRO A 90 7.87 -5.46 2.83
CA PRO A 90 7.85 -4.91 4.18
C PRO A 90 8.00 -6.07 5.18
N GLY A 91 8.41 -5.81 6.41
CA GLY A 91 8.38 -6.80 7.50
C GLY A 91 7.25 -6.53 8.50
N TYR A 92 6.83 -7.59 9.18
CA TYR A 92 5.92 -7.63 10.34
C TYR A 92 6.56 -8.67 11.26
N LEU A 93 6.82 -8.35 12.54
CA LEU A 93 7.60 -9.22 13.44
C LEU A 93 6.98 -10.62 13.67
N ALA A 94 5.67 -10.78 13.44
CA ALA A 94 4.93 -12.01 13.73
C ALA A 94 4.48 -12.81 12.48
N GLU A 95 4.86 -12.40 11.27
CA GLU A 95 4.38 -13.00 10.02
C GLU A 95 5.54 -13.29 9.05
N PRO A 96 5.39 -14.27 8.13
CA PRO A 96 6.42 -14.59 7.16
C PRO A 96 6.89 -13.34 6.40
N GLY A 97 8.18 -13.04 6.44
CA GLY A 97 8.82 -11.89 5.79
C GLY A 97 9.19 -12.11 4.32
N TYR A 98 8.57 -13.07 3.65
CA TYR A 98 8.96 -13.52 2.30
C TYR A 98 7.75 -13.87 1.43
N GLY A 99 7.94 -13.79 0.12
CA GLY A 99 7.05 -14.38 -0.88
C GLY A 99 7.56 -15.75 -1.34
N LEU A 100 6.83 -16.40 -2.24
CA LEU A 100 7.18 -17.71 -2.80
C LEU A 100 7.01 -17.72 -4.32
N VAL A 101 7.69 -18.64 -5.01
CA VAL A 101 7.37 -19.00 -6.40
C VAL A 101 7.00 -20.47 -6.42
N VAL A 102 5.70 -20.75 -6.65
CA VAL A 102 5.14 -22.09 -6.60
C VAL A 102 4.44 -22.39 -7.93
N PRO A 103 4.92 -23.38 -8.72
CA PRO A 103 4.26 -23.78 -9.95
C PRO A 103 2.75 -24.00 -9.76
N ARG A 104 1.91 -23.44 -10.62
CA ARG A 104 0.44 -23.56 -10.50
C ARG A 104 -0.07 -24.97 -10.37
N MET A 105 0.56 -25.90 -11.07
CA MET A 105 0.24 -27.32 -10.94
C MET A 105 0.33 -27.81 -9.49
N GLN A 106 1.32 -27.31 -8.75
CA GLN A 106 1.65 -27.77 -7.40
C GLN A 106 0.82 -27.00 -6.39
N LEU A 107 0.70 -25.67 -6.56
CA LEU A 107 -0.17 -24.84 -5.74
C LEU A 107 -1.62 -25.34 -5.77
N ASP A 108 -2.19 -25.46 -6.97
CA ASP A 108 -3.58 -25.86 -7.14
C ASP A 108 -3.79 -27.29 -6.57
N GLN A 109 -2.87 -28.23 -6.84
CA GLN A 109 -2.94 -29.59 -6.30
C GLN A 109 -2.90 -29.65 -4.77
N ILE A 110 -2.01 -28.89 -4.13
CA ILE A 110 -1.87 -28.88 -2.67
C ILE A 110 -3.14 -28.31 -2.02
N LEU A 111 -3.64 -27.18 -2.50
CA LEU A 111 -4.85 -26.55 -1.97
C LEU A 111 -6.08 -27.44 -2.19
N HIS A 112 -6.24 -27.99 -3.40
CA HIS A 112 -7.31 -28.93 -3.73
C HIS A 112 -7.29 -30.15 -2.80
N ARG A 113 -6.13 -30.80 -2.63
CA ARG A 113 -6.00 -31.96 -1.75
C ARG A 113 -6.36 -31.61 -0.30
N LYS A 114 -5.98 -30.43 0.20
CA LYS A 114 -6.31 -29.99 1.55
C LYS A 114 -7.82 -29.81 1.74
N ALA A 115 -8.53 -29.32 0.73
CA ALA A 115 -9.99 -29.26 0.76
C ALA A 115 -10.63 -30.66 0.86
N LEU A 116 -10.11 -31.64 0.11
CA LEU A 116 -10.62 -33.02 0.16
C LEU A 116 -10.29 -33.72 1.48
N GLU A 117 -9.08 -33.53 2.01
CA GLU A 117 -8.66 -34.03 3.32
C GLU A 117 -9.55 -33.48 4.45
N ALA A 118 -10.10 -32.27 4.30
CA ALA A 118 -11.07 -31.71 5.23
C ALA A 118 -12.47 -32.31 5.10
N GLY A 119 -12.78 -33.01 4.00
CA GLY A 119 -14.05 -33.71 3.76
C GLY A 119 -14.89 -33.18 2.60
N ALA A 120 -14.38 -32.27 1.77
CA ALA A 120 -15.13 -31.77 0.61
C ALA A 120 -15.34 -32.88 -0.43
N GLU A 121 -16.55 -33.01 -0.96
CA GLU A 121 -16.85 -33.96 -2.03
C GLU A 121 -16.42 -33.36 -3.37
N PHE A 122 -15.71 -34.13 -4.20
CA PHE A 122 -15.20 -33.64 -5.49
C PHE A 122 -15.78 -34.40 -6.69
N LYS A 123 -16.30 -33.65 -7.66
CA LYS A 123 -16.62 -34.13 -9.00
C LYS A 123 -15.72 -33.43 -10.04
N GLY A 124 -14.62 -34.09 -10.39
CA GLY A 124 -13.73 -33.68 -11.47
C GLY A 124 -14.33 -33.91 -12.86
N LYS A 125 -13.68 -33.37 -13.90
CA LYS A 125 -14.14 -33.43 -15.30
C LYS A 125 -15.61 -33.01 -15.49
N THR A 126 -16.10 -32.12 -14.64
CA THR A 126 -17.49 -31.71 -14.56
C THR A 126 -17.63 -30.27 -15.02
N ILE A 127 -18.38 -30.07 -16.11
CA ILE A 127 -18.57 -28.75 -16.72
C ILE A 127 -19.90 -28.18 -16.23
N PHE A 128 -19.86 -26.98 -15.64
CA PHE A 128 -21.05 -26.22 -15.29
C PHE A 128 -21.86 -25.82 -16.55
N ASP A 129 -23.17 -26.03 -16.51
CA ASP A 129 -24.09 -25.65 -17.59
C ASP A 129 -24.95 -24.43 -17.25
N SER A 130 -25.75 -24.49 -16.20
CA SER A 130 -26.69 -23.42 -15.85
C SER A 130 -26.94 -23.30 -14.34
N LEU A 131 -27.23 -22.09 -13.85
CA LEU A 131 -27.78 -21.87 -12.52
C LEU A 131 -29.22 -22.40 -12.42
N LEU A 132 -29.57 -22.92 -11.25
CA LEU A 132 -30.94 -23.28 -10.88
C LEU A 132 -31.49 -22.19 -9.95
N TYR A 133 -32.77 -21.85 -10.13
CA TYR A 133 -33.44 -20.81 -9.35
C TYR A 133 -34.63 -21.40 -8.60
N ASN A 134 -35.04 -20.72 -7.52
CA ASN A 134 -36.32 -20.99 -6.86
C ASN A 134 -37.50 -20.73 -7.83
N ALA A 135 -38.71 -21.14 -7.42
CA ALA A 135 -39.92 -21.00 -8.25
C ALA A 135 -40.25 -19.54 -8.64
N ALA A 136 -39.82 -18.57 -7.83
CA ALA A 136 -39.98 -17.14 -8.11
C ALA A 136 -38.94 -16.59 -9.11
N GLY A 137 -37.88 -17.35 -9.42
CA GLY A 137 -36.78 -16.91 -10.27
C GLY A 137 -35.85 -15.87 -9.61
N THR A 138 -35.93 -15.69 -8.30
CA THR A 138 -35.25 -14.59 -7.58
C THR A 138 -33.96 -15.02 -6.88
N GLN A 139 -33.81 -16.31 -6.57
CA GLN A 139 -32.69 -16.82 -5.78
C GLN A 139 -32.10 -18.07 -6.42
N VAL A 140 -30.76 -18.13 -6.49
CA VAL A 140 -30.02 -19.30 -6.91
C VAL A 140 -30.11 -20.38 -5.83
N THR A 141 -30.48 -21.60 -6.23
CA THR A 141 -30.68 -22.75 -5.33
C THR A 141 -29.82 -23.95 -5.69
N GLY A 142 -28.96 -23.81 -6.70
CA GLY A 142 -28.13 -24.91 -7.18
C GLY A 142 -27.58 -24.69 -8.58
N ILE A 143 -27.07 -25.78 -9.15
CA ILE A 143 -26.47 -25.81 -10.49
C ILE A 143 -26.94 -27.04 -11.26
N ARG A 144 -26.93 -26.90 -12.58
CA ARG A 144 -26.99 -28.01 -13.54
C ARG A 144 -25.64 -28.15 -14.24
N ILE A 145 -25.17 -29.38 -14.38
CA ILE A 145 -23.93 -29.69 -15.10
C ILE A 145 -24.23 -30.13 -16.55
N SER A 146 -23.19 -30.23 -17.38
CA SER A 146 -23.32 -30.52 -18.82
C SER A 146 -24.00 -31.86 -19.14
N THR A 147 -23.95 -32.83 -18.22
CA THR A 147 -24.67 -34.12 -18.32
C THR A 147 -26.16 -34.01 -17.97
N ARG A 148 -26.65 -32.81 -17.67
CA ARG A 148 -28.01 -32.49 -17.19
C ARG A 148 -28.32 -32.97 -15.78
N GLU A 149 -27.34 -33.49 -15.03
CA GLU A 149 -27.51 -33.74 -13.59
C GLU A 149 -27.63 -32.41 -12.83
N GLU A 150 -28.50 -32.39 -11.82
CA GLU A 150 -28.79 -31.23 -10.98
C GLU A 150 -28.33 -31.46 -9.54
N PHE A 151 -27.75 -30.41 -8.95
CA PHE A 151 -27.33 -30.37 -7.55
C PHE A 151 -27.88 -29.11 -6.90
N PHE A 152 -28.31 -29.24 -5.65
CA PHE A 152 -28.94 -28.17 -4.89
C PHE A 152 -28.10 -27.79 -3.67
N ALA A 153 -28.09 -26.50 -3.35
CA ALA A 153 -27.46 -26.00 -2.14
C ALA A 153 -28.07 -24.70 -1.66
N ASP A 154 -27.82 -24.39 -0.38
CA ASP A 154 -28.20 -23.09 0.20
C ASP A 154 -27.45 -21.93 -0.47
N ILE A 155 -26.24 -22.19 -0.97
CA ILE A 155 -25.43 -21.21 -1.70
C ILE A 155 -24.59 -21.85 -2.80
N VAL A 156 -24.39 -21.11 -3.89
CA VAL A 156 -23.39 -21.39 -4.92
C VAL A 156 -22.25 -20.37 -4.82
N ILE A 157 -21.00 -20.84 -4.79
CA ILE A 157 -19.80 -19.97 -4.86
C ILE A 157 -19.12 -20.21 -6.21
N ALA A 158 -19.07 -19.18 -7.04
CA ALA A 158 -18.41 -19.23 -8.33
C ALA A 158 -16.92 -18.87 -8.19
N ALA A 159 -16.06 -19.82 -8.52
CA ALA A 159 -14.61 -19.72 -8.58
C ALA A 159 -14.08 -20.19 -9.96
N ASP A 160 -14.89 -20.05 -11.01
CA ASP A 160 -14.70 -20.66 -12.34
C ASP A 160 -13.75 -19.87 -13.27
N GLY A 161 -13.05 -18.87 -12.72
CA GLY A 161 -11.96 -18.15 -13.37
C GLY A 161 -12.37 -16.93 -14.20
N ALA A 162 -11.40 -16.31 -14.88
CA ALA A 162 -11.60 -15.06 -15.63
C ALA A 162 -12.68 -15.14 -16.72
N ALA A 163 -12.83 -16.31 -17.37
CA ALA A 163 -13.86 -16.57 -18.37
C ALA A 163 -15.17 -17.09 -17.75
N SER A 164 -15.45 -16.73 -16.49
CA SER A 164 -16.57 -17.23 -15.67
C SER A 164 -17.86 -17.31 -16.48
N LYS A 165 -18.50 -18.48 -16.58
CA LYS A 165 -19.82 -18.61 -17.21
C LYS A 165 -20.91 -18.14 -16.26
N ILE A 166 -20.71 -18.37 -14.97
CA ILE A 166 -21.66 -18.01 -13.92
C ILE A 166 -21.82 -16.49 -13.83
N ALA A 167 -20.72 -15.73 -13.84
CA ALA A 167 -20.77 -14.27 -13.71
C ALA A 167 -21.55 -13.61 -14.87
N TYR A 168 -21.44 -14.10 -16.11
CA TYR A 168 -22.25 -13.57 -17.22
C TYR A 168 -23.70 -14.07 -17.19
N GLN A 169 -23.93 -15.34 -16.82
CA GLN A 169 -25.30 -15.87 -16.72
C GLN A 169 -26.12 -15.15 -15.65
N ALA A 170 -25.48 -14.76 -14.54
CA ALA A 170 -26.09 -13.97 -13.48
C ALA A 170 -26.11 -12.46 -13.75
N SER A 171 -25.66 -12.01 -14.94
CA SER A 171 -25.55 -10.58 -15.30
C SER A 171 -24.71 -9.74 -14.34
N LEU A 172 -23.71 -10.37 -13.71
CA LEU A 172 -22.81 -9.73 -12.75
C LEU A 172 -21.53 -9.21 -13.42
N ALA A 173 -21.00 -9.91 -14.43
CA ALA A 173 -19.85 -9.43 -15.19
C ALA A 173 -20.24 -8.28 -16.15
N SER A 174 -19.41 -7.23 -16.19
CA SER A 174 -19.66 -6.04 -17.02
C SER A 174 -18.77 -6.00 -18.27
N THR A 175 -17.57 -6.56 -18.20
CA THR A 175 -16.63 -6.56 -19.33
C THR A 175 -16.94 -7.70 -20.29
N PRO A 176 -17.16 -7.42 -21.58
CA PRO A 176 -17.33 -8.47 -22.59
C PRO A 176 -16.14 -9.43 -22.63
N ARG A 177 -16.39 -10.73 -22.85
CA ARG A 177 -15.34 -11.78 -22.85
C ARG A 177 -14.18 -11.53 -23.82
N ASN A 178 -14.43 -10.83 -24.92
CA ASN A 178 -13.44 -10.49 -25.93
C ASN A 178 -12.59 -9.25 -25.58
N LYS A 179 -12.89 -8.56 -24.48
CA LYS A 179 -12.15 -7.39 -23.97
C LYS A 179 -11.41 -7.69 -22.66
N LEU A 180 -11.22 -8.96 -22.34
CA LEU A 180 -10.39 -9.38 -21.21
C LEU A 180 -8.92 -9.14 -21.55
N GLY A 181 -8.12 -8.82 -20.54
CA GLY A 181 -6.68 -8.79 -20.71
C GLY A 181 -6.12 -10.20 -20.88
N PHE A 182 -4.82 -10.31 -21.13
CA PHE A 182 -4.22 -11.57 -21.51
C PHE A 182 -2.79 -11.70 -21.00
N GLY A 183 -2.47 -12.85 -20.42
CA GLY A 183 -1.12 -13.20 -20.00
C GLY A 183 -0.65 -14.47 -20.70
N ILE A 184 0.59 -14.48 -21.14
CA ILE A 184 1.27 -15.68 -21.66
C ILE A 184 2.59 -15.89 -20.93
N ARG A 185 2.93 -17.16 -20.69
CA ARG A 185 4.11 -17.54 -19.94
C ARG A 185 4.78 -18.80 -20.47
N GLY A 186 6.06 -18.94 -20.18
CA GLY A 186 6.86 -20.14 -20.38
C GLY A 186 7.73 -20.44 -19.17
N TYR A 187 8.08 -21.71 -19.00
CA TYR A 187 9.14 -22.10 -18.08
C TYR A 187 10.46 -22.10 -18.82
N TYR A 188 11.51 -21.54 -18.23
CA TYR A 188 12.83 -21.46 -18.83
C TYR A 188 13.88 -22.03 -17.87
N GLU A 189 14.93 -22.60 -18.43
CA GLU A 189 16.10 -23.13 -17.71
C GLU A 189 17.41 -22.59 -18.31
N ASN A 190 18.53 -22.93 -17.67
CA ASN A 190 19.88 -22.46 -18.00
C ASN A 190 20.05 -20.94 -17.85
N ILE A 191 19.52 -20.39 -16.75
CA ILE A 191 19.65 -18.98 -16.39
C ILE A 191 20.56 -18.86 -15.16
N GLU A 192 21.71 -18.22 -15.31
CA GLU A 192 22.65 -17.99 -14.21
C GLU A 192 22.47 -16.59 -13.62
N GLY A 193 22.68 -16.41 -12.31
CA GLY A 193 22.61 -15.09 -11.67
C GLY A 193 21.20 -14.52 -11.44
N LEU A 194 20.17 -15.38 -11.36
CA LEU A 194 18.85 -14.96 -10.89
C LEU A 194 18.92 -14.47 -9.44
N THR A 195 18.21 -13.38 -9.14
CA THR A 195 18.05 -12.84 -7.79
C THR A 195 16.96 -13.60 -7.03
N ASP A 196 16.82 -13.37 -5.73
CA ASP A 196 15.70 -13.84 -4.92
C ASP A 196 14.48 -12.89 -5.01
N LYS A 197 14.34 -12.15 -6.11
CA LYS A 197 13.25 -11.18 -6.33
C LYS A 197 12.40 -11.55 -7.53
N LEU A 198 11.13 -11.16 -7.47
CA LEU A 198 10.24 -11.17 -8.62
C LEU A 198 10.63 -10.01 -9.54
N GLU A 199 11.19 -10.27 -10.72
CA GLU A 199 11.60 -9.20 -11.64
C GLU A 199 10.42 -8.78 -12.54
N ILE A 200 10.17 -7.47 -12.63
CA ILE A 200 9.13 -6.84 -13.45
C ILE A 200 9.81 -5.88 -14.43
N HIS A 201 9.57 -6.08 -15.73
CA HIS A 201 10.19 -5.33 -16.82
C HIS A 201 9.17 -4.42 -17.52
N LEU A 202 9.53 -3.16 -17.66
CA LEU A 202 8.60 -2.10 -18.07
C LEU A 202 9.25 -1.05 -18.98
N PRO A 203 8.45 -0.40 -19.83
CA PRO A 203 7.35 -1.03 -20.56
C PRO A 203 7.87 -2.17 -21.46
N ILE A 204 6.97 -2.97 -22.01
CA ILE A 204 7.28 -3.89 -23.12
C ILE A 204 6.76 -3.32 -24.45
N LEU A 205 7.26 -3.85 -25.57
CA LEU A 205 6.91 -3.42 -26.92
C LEU A 205 5.81 -4.31 -27.51
N ASP A 206 4.86 -3.72 -28.26
CA ASP A 206 3.94 -4.48 -29.12
C ASP A 206 4.64 -5.00 -30.39
N SER A 207 3.89 -5.76 -31.18
CA SER A 207 4.21 -6.21 -32.54
C SER A 207 4.57 -5.08 -33.52
N SER A 208 4.21 -3.82 -33.21
CA SER A 208 4.51 -2.64 -34.02
C SER A 208 5.71 -1.84 -33.50
N ASN A 209 6.50 -2.40 -32.57
CA ASN A 209 7.64 -1.75 -31.90
C ASN A 209 7.27 -0.46 -31.15
N LYS A 210 6.03 -0.36 -30.67
CA LYS A 210 5.58 0.75 -29.83
C LYS A 210 5.42 0.27 -28.39
N TYR A 211 5.64 1.19 -27.45
CA TYR A 211 5.35 0.91 -26.05
C TYR A 211 3.86 0.69 -25.84
N VAL A 212 3.52 -0.47 -25.30
CA VAL A 212 2.15 -0.75 -24.85
C VAL A 212 2.07 -0.40 -23.39
N LEU A 213 1.11 0.42 -23.03
CA LEU A 213 0.71 0.57 -21.64
C LEU A 213 -0.81 0.41 -21.56
N PRO A 214 -1.32 -0.13 -20.44
CA PRO A 214 -0.57 -0.79 -19.38
C PRO A 214 -0.16 -2.23 -19.78
N SER A 215 1.14 -2.53 -19.72
CA SER A 215 1.73 -3.85 -19.99
C SER A 215 3.03 -4.05 -19.21
N TYR A 216 3.42 -5.31 -18.98
CA TYR A 216 4.69 -5.64 -18.34
C TYR A 216 5.17 -7.04 -18.73
N GLY A 217 6.49 -7.24 -18.67
CA GLY A 217 7.13 -8.55 -18.69
C GLY A 217 7.55 -8.95 -17.29
N TRP A 218 7.67 -10.25 -17.02
CA TRP A 218 8.17 -10.75 -15.74
C TRP A 218 9.20 -11.86 -15.89
N VAL A 219 10.07 -11.97 -14.88
CA VAL A 219 10.99 -13.09 -14.67
C VAL A 219 10.92 -13.50 -13.20
N PHE A 220 10.24 -14.61 -12.90
CA PHE A 220 10.05 -15.09 -11.53
C PHE A 220 10.93 -16.31 -11.26
N PRO A 221 11.88 -16.22 -10.31
CA PRO A 221 12.88 -17.25 -10.07
C PRO A 221 12.25 -18.48 -9.41
N MET A 222 12.58 -19.67 -9.92
CA MET A 222 12.09 -20.95 -9.38
C MET A 222 13.17 -21.75 -8.66
N GLY A 223 14.38 -21.20 -8.55
CA GLY A 223 15.58 -21.88 -8.06
C GLY A 223 16.28 -22.71 -9.15
N ASN A 224 17.54 -23.10 -8.89
CA ASN A 224 18.35 -23.97 -9.75
C ASN A 224 18.43 -23.51 -11.23
N GLY A 225 18.56 -22.21 -11.45
CA GLY A 225 18.67 -21.60 -12.78
C GLY A 225 17.42 -21.70 -13.64
N LYS A 226 16.25 -21.87 -13.01
CA LYS A 226 14.94 -21.89 -13.67
C LYS A 226 14.13 -20.65 -13.34
N ALA A 227 13.30 -20.21 -14.30
CA ALA A 227 12.37 -19.11 -14.11
C ALA A 227 11.06 -19.34 -14.86
N ASN A 228 9.97 -18.77 -14.32
CA ASN A 228 8.75 -18.52 -15.07
C ASN A 228 8.87 -17.12 -15.71
N ILE A 229 8.84 -17.06 -17.04
CA ILE A 229 8.99 -15.82 -17.81
C ILE A 229 7.74 -15.61 -18.64
N GLY A 230 7.22 -14.39 -18.66
CA GLY A 230 6.00 -14.09 -19.42
C GLY A 230 5.76 -12.61 -19.63
N VAL A 231 4.67 -12.32 -20.34
CA VAL A 231 4.18 -10.98 -20.63
C VAL A 231 2.68 -10.88 -20.39
N GLY A 232 2.24 -9.73 -19.90
CA GLY A 232 0.85 -9.43 -19.56
C GLY A 232 0.37 -8.14 -20.20
N LEU A 233 -0.80 -8.19 -20.83
CA LEU A 233 -1.53 -7.05 -21.40
C LEU A 233 -2.87 -6.90 -20.68
N ILE A 234 -3.25 -5.67 -20.31
CA ILE A 234 -4.56 -5.42 -19.67
C ILE A 234 -5.69 -5.36 -20.69
N GLU A 235 -5.42 -4.87 -21.89
CA GLU A 235 -6.39 -4.83 -22.98
C GLU A 235 -5.73 -5.38 -24.25
N LYS A 236 -6.51 -6.15 -25.02
CA LYS A 236 -6.08 -6.69 -26.31
C LYS A 236 -6.49 -5.72 -27.41
N THR A 237 -5.53 -5.20 -28.17
CA THR A 237 -5.78 -4.46 -29.41
C THR A 237 -5.82 -5.40 -30.62
N GLU A 238 -6.35 -4.93 -31.75
CA GLU A 238 -6.38 -5.70 -33.00
C GLU A 238 -4.98 -6.06 -33.52
N THR A 239 -3.96 -5.30 -33.12
CA THR A 239 -2.55 -5.49 -33.48
C THR A 239 -1.77 -6.39 -32.51
N ASP A 240 -2.33 -6.73 -31.34
CA ASP A 240 -1.63 -7.48 -30.30
C ASP A 240 -1.65 -8.99 -30.56
N ASN A 241 -0.62 -9.46 -31.25
CA ASN A 241 -0.25 -10.87 -31.19
C ASN A 241 0.62 -11.11 -29.95
N ILE A 242 -0.01 -11.55 -28.86
CA ILE A 242 0.69 -11.80 -27.58
C ILE A 242 1.88 -12.76 -27.69
N GLN A 243 1.83 -13.70 -28.64
CA GLN A 243 2.94 -14.61 -28.91
C GLN A 243 4.14 -13.83 -29.46
N THR A 244 3.91 -12.94 -30.42
CA THR A 244 4.95 -12.05 -30.95
C THR A 244 5.53 -11.14 -29.85
N VAL A 245 4.67 -10.59 -28.98
CA VAL A 245 5.11 -9.76 -27.84
C VAL A 245 6.00 -10.57 -26.88
N MET A 246 5.63 -11.82 -26.60
CA MET A 246 6.43 -12.74 -25.79
C MET A 246 7.78 -13.04 -26.45
N ASP A 247 7.80 -13.33 -27.75
CA ASP A 247 9.02 -13.64 -28.49
C ASP A 247 9.98 -12.44 -28.50
N MET A 248 9.47 -11.22 -28.73
CA MET A 248 10.24 -9.98 -28.67
C MET A 248 10.81 -9.71 -27.27
N PHE A 249 10.04 -9.99 -26.21
CA PHE A 249 10.50 -9.82 -24.83
C PHE A 249 11.63 -10.81 -24.50
N VAL A 250 11.47 -12.08 -24.88
CA VAL A 250 12.48 -13.13 -24.74
C VAL A 250 13.76 -12.79 -25.50
N GLU A 251 13.65 -12.30 -26.73
CA GLU A 251 14.80 -11.87 -27.54
C GLU A 251 15.50 -10.67 -26.92
N LYS A 252 14.75 -9.69 -26.40
CA LYS A 252 15.31 -8.56 -25.65
C LYS A 252 16.12 -9.04 -24.45
N LEU A 253 15.56 -9.91 -23.60
CA LEU A 253 16.27 -10.46 -22.44
C LEU A 253 17.60 -11.12 -22.85
N LYS A 254 17.60 -11.99 -23.87
CA LYS A 254 18.80 -12.67 -24.39
C LYS A 254 19.88 -11.69 -24.86
N ARG A 255 19.47 -10.58 -25.47
CA ARG A 255 20.37 -9.59 -26.05
C ARG A 255 20.94 -8.61 -25.04
N THR A 256 20.15 -8.23 -24.04
CA THR A 256 20.50 -7.13 -23.12
C THR A 256 21.04 -7.60 -21.78
N ASP A 257 20.83 -8.87 -21.41
CA ASP A 257 21.25 -9.38 -20.12
C ASP A 257 21.84 -10.79 -20.26
N ASN A 258 23.13 -10.90 -19.93
CA ASN A 258 23.93 -12.12 -20.09
C ASN A 258 23.37 -13.31 -19.31
N ARG A 259 22.59 -13.08 -18.24
CA ARG A 259 21.93 -14.14 -17.46
C ARG A 259 21.04 -15.03 -18.33
N PHE A 260 20.43 -14.43 -19.35
CA PHE A 260 19.44 -15.09 -20.21
C PHE A 260 20.03 -15.61 -21.54
N ALA A 261 21.29 -15.33 -21.85
CA ALA A 261 21.88 -15.66 -23.16
C ALA A 261 21.76 -17.15 -23.52
N ALA A 262 21.97 -18.03 -22.53
CA ALA A 262 21.87 -19.48 -22.68
C ALA A 262 20.46 -20.06 -22.43
N MET A 263 19.45 -19.22 -22.14
CA MET A 263 18.16 -19.71 -21.68
C MET A 263 17.39 -20.49 -22.75
N GLN A 264 16.71 -21.53 -22.31
CA GLN A 264 15.89 -22.40 -23.15
C GLN A 264 14.51 -22.61 -22.54
N ILE A 265 13.48 -22.64 -23.39
CA ILE A 265 12.12 -22.91 -22.95
C ILE A 265 11.93 -24.40 -22.66
N GLN A 266 11.33 -24.71 -21.51
CA GLN A 266 10.86 -26.03 -21.13
C GLN A 266 9.37 -26.15 -21.49
N GLY A 267 9.06 -26.97 -22.49
CA GLY A 267 7.68 -27.23 -22.91
C GLY A 267 7.10 -26.16 -23.82
N LYS A 268 5.81 -25.87 -23.67
CA LYS A 268 5.06 -24.92 -24.52
C LYS A 268 4.70 -23.67 -23.74
N LEU A 269 4.57 -22.56 -24.46
CA LEU A 269 3.95 -21.37 -23.93
C LEU A 269 2.47 -21.63 -23.61
N PHE A 270 2.02 -21.03 -22.51
CA PHE A 270 0.67 -21.20 -22.02
C PHE A 270 0.07 -19.83 -21.71
N GLY A 271 -1.12 -19.56 -22.25
CA GLY A 271 -1.78 -18.26 -22.15
C GLY A 271 -3.20 -18.37 -21.60
N ALA A 272 -3.67 -17.34 -20.91
CA ALA A 272 -5.04 -17.26 -20.41
C ALA A 272 -5.55 -15.81 -20.35
N PRO A 273 -6.87 -15.62 -20.44
CA PRO A 273 -7.48 -14.31 -20.20
C PRO A 273 -7.38 -13.93 -18.72
N MET A 274 -7.29 -12.61 -18.48
CA MET A 274 -7.28 -11.96 -17.19
C MET A 274 -8.46 -10.98 -17.11
N ARG A 275 -9.07 -10.88 -15.94
CA ARG A 275 -10.27 -10.06 -15.74
C ARG A 275 -10.00 -9.00 -14.67
N PHE A 276 -10.17 -7.73 -15.06
CA PHE A 276 -9.79 -6.53 -14.30
C PHE A 276 -11.00 -5.63 -13.97
N ASP A 277 -12.21 -6.18 -13.98
CA ASP A 277 -13.46 -5.43 -13.90
C ASP A 277 -14.20 -5.65 -12.57
N PHE A 278 -13.45 -5.89 -11.50
CA PHE A 278 -14.03 -6.03 -10.17
C PHE A 278 -14.94 -4.84 -9.84
N ASN A 279 -16.13 -5.19 -9.36
CA ASN A 279 -17.10 -4.28 -8.78
C ASN A 279 -17.76 -5.01 -7.61
N PRO A 280 -17.59 -4.54 -6.36
CA PRO A 280 -18.06 -5.25 -5.18
C PRO A 280 -19.58 -5.49 -5.21
N TYR A 281 -20.36 -4.57 -5.77
CA TYR A 281 -21.82 -4.69 -5.89
C TYR A 281 -22.26 -5.66 -6.99
N HIS A 282 -21.33 -6.16 -7.78
CA HIS A 282 -21.53 -7.15 -8.84
C HIS A 282 -20.77 -8.45 -8.52
N THR A 283 -20.50 -8.74 -7.24
CA THR A 283 -19.86 -9.98 -6.81
C THR A 283 -20.82 -10.96 -6.14
N PHE A 284 -22.10 -10.62 -6.04
CA PHE A 284 -23.10 -11.48 -5.43
C PHE A 284 -24.47 -11.27 -6.08
N ALA A 285 -25.33 -12.26 -5.89
CA ALA A 285 -26.76 -12.23 -6.15
C ALA A 285 -27.44 -13.12 -5.08
N PRO A 286 -28.76 -13.08 -4.90
CA PRO A 286 -29.43 -13.98 -3.96
C PRO A 286 -29.04 -15.45 -4.20
N GLY A 287 -28.41 -16.11 -3.22
CA GLY A 287 -27.91 -17.49 -3.30
C GLY A 287 -26.59 -17.69 -4.07
N LEU A 288 -25.88 -16.62 -4.46
CA LEU A 288 -24.66 -16.69 -5.28
C LEU A 288 -23.59 -15.69 -4.82
N MET A 289 -22.34 -16.15 -4.69
CA MET A 289 -21.16 -15.29 -4.52
C MET A 289 -20.08 -15.59 -5.57
N LEU A 290 -19.35 -14.57 -6.02
CA LEU A 290 -18.20 -14.69 -6.93
C LEU A 290 -16.90 -14.50 -6.13
N THR A 291 -15.87 -15.29 -6.45
CA THR A 291 -14.54 -15.24 -5.80
C THR A 291 -13.40 -15.29 -6.82
N GLY A 292 -12.21 -14.79 -6.45
CA GLY A 292 -11.02 -14.75 -7.30
C GLY A 292 -11.27 -14.09 -8.67
N ASP A 293 -10.67 -14.63 -9.74
CA ASP A 293 -10.83 -14.09 -11.10
C ASP A 293 -12.31 -14.04 -11.56
N ALA A 294 -13.18 -14.90 -11.02
CA ALA A 294 -14.61 -14.88 -11.33
C ALA A 294 -15.33 -13.66 -10.72
N ALA A 295 -14.72 -12.98 -9.76
CA ALA A 295 -15.13 -11.67 -9.26
C ALA A 295 -14.37 -10.50 -9.91
N GLY A 296 -13.41 -10.77 -10.81
CA GLY A 296 -12.56 -9.74 -11.44
C GLY A 296 -11.38 -9.31 -10.55
N MET A 297 -11.00 -10.13 -9.58
CA MET A 297 -9.97 -9.86 -8.57
C MET A 297 -8.55 -10.11 -9.06
N ILE A 298 -8.18 -9.56 -10.22
CA ILE A 298 -6.79 -9.52 -10.67
C ILE A 298 -6.30 -8.09 -10.57
N SER A 299 -5.15 -7.89 -9.91
CA SER A 299 -4.57 -6.57 -9.77
C SER A 299 -4.21 -6.04 -11.16
N PRO A 300 -4.79 -4.94 -11.61
CA PRO A 300 -4.42 -4.33 -12.89
C PRO A 300 -3.01 -3.73 -12.85
N PHE A 301 -2.41 -3.51 -11.68
CA PHE A 301 -1.06 -2.99 -11.61
C PHE A 301 0.00 -4.10 -11.68
N THR A 302 -0.13 -5.13 -10.84
CA THR A 302 0.88 -6.21 -10.72
C THR A 302 0.50 -7.48 -11.49
N GLY A 303 -0.74 -7.60 -11.95
CA GLY A 303 -1.34 -8.85 -12.46
C GLY A 303 -1.52 -9.94 -11.41
N GLU A 304 -1.32 -9.63 -10.13
CA GLU A 304 -1.51 -10.59 -9.05
C GLU A 304 -2.98 -10.95 -8.86
N GLY A 305 -3.28 -12.26 -8.76
CA GLY A 305 -4.62 -12.76 -8.46
C GLY A 305 -4.67 -13.89 -7.43
N ILE A 306 -3.55 -14.55 -7.13
CA ILE A 306 -3.54 -15.73 -6.24
C ILE A 306 -3.89 -15.35 -4.79
N GLY A 307 -3.24 -14.32 -4.25
CA GLY A 307 -3.52 -13.83 -2.89
C GLY A 307 -4.99 -13.45 -2.74
N TYR A 308 -5.51 -12.66 -3.68
CA TYR A 308 -6.92 -12.26 -3.70
C TYR A 308 -7.90 -13.43 -3.90
N ALA A 309 -7.52 -14.45 -4.66
CA ALA A 309 -8.31 -15.67 -4.80
C ALA A 309 -8.41 -16.42 -3.46
N ILE A 310 -7.28 -16.62 -2.77
CA ILE A 310 -7.25 -17.24 -1.43
C ILE A 310 -8.11 -16.42 -0.47
N GLU A 311 -7.88 -15.11 -0.42
CA GLU A 311 -8.56 -14.20 0.51
C GLU A 311 -10.07 -14.15 0.28
N THR A 312 -10.52 -13.97 -0.96
CA THR A 312 -11.96 -13.94 -1.27
C THR A 312 -12.64 -15.29 -1.06
N GLY A 313 -11.93 -16.41 -1.25
CA GLY A 313 -12.43 -17.74 -0.86
C GLY A 313 -12.66 -17.86 0.65
N THR A 314 -11.75 -17.30 1.46
CA THR A 314 -11.91 -17.23 2.92
C THR A 314 -13.08 -16.32 3.30
N LEU A 315 -13.16 -15.09 2.78
CA LEU A 315 -14.23 -14.13 3.09
C LEU A 315 -15.63 -14.67 2.70
N ALA A 316 -15.74 -15.36 1.57
CA ALA A 316 -16.97 -16.02 1.15
C ALA A 316 -17.43 -17.09 2.18
N SER A 317 -16.48 -17.78 2.81
CA SER A 317 -16.77 -18.76 3.86
C SER A 317 -17.20 -18.12 5.18
N GLU A 318 -16.67 -16.94 5.50
CA GLU A 318 -17.06 -16.15 6.68
C GLU A 318 -18.51 -15.65 6.54
N ILE A 319 -18.85 -15.02 5.41
CA ILE A 319 -20.23 -14.60 5.13
C ILE A 319 -21.20 -15.77 5.17
N TYR A 320 -20.80 -16.91 4.60
CA TYR A 320 -21.61 -18.13 4.67
C TYR A 320 -21.93 -18.54 6.11
N LEU A 321 -20.91 -18.52 6.99
CA LEU A 321 -21.08 -18.87 8.40
C LEU A 321 -21.96 -17.86 9.14
N GLU A 322 -21.79 -16.56 8.89
CA GLU A 322 -22.62 -15.51 9.46
C GLU A 322 -24.09 -15.71 9.11
N GLN A 323 -24.41 -16.00 7.84
CA GLN A 323 -25.78 -16.26 7.41
C GLN A 323 -26.36 -17.56 7.99
N LYS A 324 -25.56 -18.62 8.10
CA LYS A 324 -26.00 -19.85 8.79
C LYS A 324 -26.33 -19.60 10.26
N ARG A 325 -25.53 -18.81 10.97
CA ARG A 325 -25.77 -18.45 12.38
C ARG A 325 -26.98 -17.52 12.55
N GLY A 326 -27.20 -16.61 11.60
CA GLY A 326 -28.31 -15.67 11.57
C GLY A 326 -29.68 -16.27 11.22
N GLY A 327 -29.74 -17.55 10.82
CA GLY A 327 -30.99 -18.22 10.48
C GLY A 327 -31.29 -18.31 8.98
N ARG A 328 -30.30 -18.72 8.17
CA ARG A 328 -30.41 -19.17 6.76
C ARG A 328 -31.21 -18.26 5.81
N ASP A 329 -30.98 -16.95 5.82
CA ASP A 329 -31.43 -16.11 4.72
C ASP A 329 -30.25 -15.80 3.78
N PHE A 330 -30.17 -16.56 2.68
CA PHE A 330 -29.20 -16.32 1.60
C PHE A 330 -29.79 -15.44 0.48
N ALA A 331 -30.96 -14.83 0.69
CA ALA A 331 -31.55 -13.91 -0.28
C ALA A 331 -30.84 -12.55 -0.30
N ASP A 332 -30.30 -12.10 0.84
CA ASP A 332 -29.46 -10.90 0.93
C ASP A 332 -28.00 -11.29 1.21
N LEU A 333 -27.11 -10.93 0.29
CA LEU A 333 -25.66 -11.10 0.43
C LEU A 333 -24.92 -9.76 0.32
N SER A 334 -25.62 -8.66 0.60
CA SER A 334 -25.06 -7.31 0.56
C SER A 334 -23.91 -7.09 1.55
N ASP A 335 -23.86 -7.84 2.65
CA ASP A 335 -22.72 -7.87 3.57
C ASP A 335 -21.43 -8.30 2.86
N TYR A 336 -21.48 -9.29 1.96
CA TYR A 336 -20.32 -9.69 1.16
C TYR A 336 -19.83 -8.54 0.27
N GLY A 337 -20.76 -7.89 -0.43
CA GLY A 337 -20.45 -6.70 -1.24
C GLY A 337 -19.85 -5.57 -0.41
N ARG A 338 -20.41 -5.28 0.77
CA ARG A 338 -19.91 -4.25 1.69
C ARG A 338 -18.51 -4.59 2.23
N LEU A 339 -18.28 -5.86 2.57
CA LEU A 339 -16.99 -6.37 3.03
C LEU A 339 -15.91 -6.23 1.95
N LEU A 340 -16.20 -6.69 0.72
CA LEU A 340 -15.29 -6.53 -0.41
C LEU A 340 -15.07 -5.05 -0.77
N ALA A 341 -16.12 -4.23 -0.73
CA ALA A 341 -16.00 -2.80 -0.95
C ALA A 341 -15.08 -2.15 0.09
N SER A 342 -15.28 -2.43 1.37
CA SER A 342 -14.42 -1.91 2.44
C SER A 342 -12.95 -2.28 2.25
N ARG A 343 -12.69 -3.52 1.82
CA ARG A 343 -11.33 -4.09 1.74
C ARG A 343 -10.59 -3.74 0.44
N TYR A 344 -11.29 -3.63 -0.67
CA TYR A 344 -10.68 -3.59 -2.01
C TYR A 344 -11.08 -2.38 -2.86
N GLN A 345 -12.20 -1.73 -2.55
CA GLN A 345 -12.65 -0.57 -3.32
C GLN A 345 -11.62 0.57 -3.22
N GLY A 346 -11.26 1.12 -4.37
CA GLY A 346 -10.17 2.06 -4.58
C GLY A 346 -8.97 1.37 -5.23
N TYR A 347 -8.54 0.22 -4.70
CA TYR A 347 -7.43 -0.55 -5.30
C TYR A 347 -7.88 -1.36 -6.52
N PHE A 348 -9.02 -2.03 -6.41
CA PHE A 348 -9.77 -2.57 -7.54
C PHE A 348 -11.03 -1.73 -7.64
N GLU A 349 -11.09 -0.78 -8.57
CA GLU A 349 -12.33 -0.03 -8.78
C GLU A 349 -12.87 -0.22 -10.19
N THR A 350 -14.10 0.26 -10.36
CA THR A 350 -15.09 -0.20 -11.34
C THR A 350 -14.70 0.08 -12.81
N GLY A 351 -14.44 -0.99 -13.57
CA GLY A 351 -14.47 -0.98 -15.04
C GLY A 351 -13.54 0.00 -15.74
N ASN A 352 -13.99 0.55 -16.88
CA ASN A 352 -13.21 1.38 -17.82
C ASN A 352 -12.47 2.59 -17.20
N THR A 353 -12.84 3.05 -16.01
CA THR A 353 -12.17 4.18 -15.33
C THR A 353 -10.78 3.78 -14.78
N SER A 354 -10.59 2.50 -14.49
CA SER A 354 -9.41 1.98 -13.81
C SER A 354 -8.20 1.99 -14.75
N VAL A 355 -8.35 1.54 -16.00
CA VAL A 355 -7.29 1.54 -17.03
C VAL A 355 -6.69 2.94 -17.23
N ASN A 356 -7.53 3.98 -17.34
CA ASN A 356 -7.09 5.37 -17.50
C ASN A 356 -6.30 5.89 -16.29
N ARG A 357 -6.70 5.52 -15.07
CA ARG A 357 -5.94 5.85 -13.85
C ARG A 357 -4.64 5.05 -13.77
N TYR A 358 -4.59 3.81 -14.25
CA TYR A 358 -3.34 3.05 -14.29
C TYR A 358 -2.35 3.63 -15.28
N HIS A 359 -2.78 4.18 -16.41
CA HIS A 359 -1.88 4.95 -17.28
C HIS A 359 -1.23 6.13 -16.54
N LEU A 360 -2.00 6.84 -15.70
CA LEU A 360 -1.45 7.89 -14.86
C LEU A 360 -0.41 7.29 -13.89
N VAL A 361 -0.76 6.24 -13.14
CA VAL A 361 0.15 5.54 -12.20
C VAL A 361 1.46 5.14 -12.88
N TRP A 362 1.40 4.52 -14.06
CA TRP A 362 2.59 4.15 -14.83
C TRP A 362 3.46 5.35 -15.20
N LYS A 363 2.84 6.48 -15.59
CA LYS A 363 3.56 7.73 -15.84
C LYS A 363 4.18 8.32 -14.58
N ILE A 364 3.51 8.20 -13.41
CA ILE A 364 4.06 8.63 -12.11
C ILE A 364 5.31 7.81 -11.79
N LEU A 365 5.19 6.48 -11.86
CA LEU A 365 6.28 5.57 -11.53
C LEU A 365 7.49 5.81 -12.43
N LYS A 366 7.26 5.96 -13.74
CA LYS A 366 8.33 6.30 -14.69
C LYS A 366 8.91 7.69 -14.39
N GLY A 367 8.07 8.72 -14.31
CA GLY A 367 8.50 10.12 -14.13
C GLY A 367 9.10 10.43 -12.76
N THR A 368 8.92 9.55 -11.78
CA THR A 368 9.54 9.64 -10.46
C THR A 368 10.56 8.53 -10.24
N PHE A 369 10.86 7.70 -11.26
CA PHE A 369 11.63 6.48 -11.06
C PHE A 369 13.00 6.79 -10.47
N GLN A 370 13.70 7.80 -10.97
CA GLN A 370 15.02 8.19 -10.45
C GLN A 370 15.00 9.10 -9.23
N ASN A 371 13.81 9.42 -8.71
CA ASN A 371 13.66 10.42 -7.66
C ASN A 371 13.39 9.76 -6.32
N ASP A 372 14.33 9.89 -5.39
CA ASP A 372 14.26 9.25 -4.09
C ASP A 372 13.56 10.08 -3.02
N LYS A 373 13.00 11.25 -3.37
CA LYS A 373 12.19 12.03 -2.44
C LYS A 373 11.10 11.19 -1.77
N PRO A 374 10.83 11.44 -0.47
CA PRO A 374 10.02 10.57 0.36
C PRO A 374 8.65 10.17 -0.19
N LEU A 375 7.92 11.16 -0.69
CA LEU A 375 6.58 10.96 -1.21
C LEU A 375 6.60 9.99 -2.39
N PHE A 376 7.56 10.14 -3.31
CA PHE A 376 7.63 9.29 -4.48
C PHE A 376 8.06 7.87 -4.13
N SER A 377 9.00 7.72 -3.19
CA SER A 377 9.36 6.40 -2.66
C SER A 377 8.15 5.69 -2.06
N ALA A 378 7.38 6.36 -1.20
CA ALA A 378 6.18 5.81 -0.59
C ALA A 378 5.08 5.48 -1.62
N ILE A 379 4.87 6.33 -2.63
CA ILE A 379 3.93 6.08 -3.73
C ILE A 379 4.38 4.87 -4.56
N ARG A 380 5.67 4.76 -4.90
CA ARG A 380 6.22 3.61 -5.65
C ARG A 380 6.02 2.31 -4.87
N GLN A 381 6.40 2.29 -3.59
CA GLN A 381 6.22 1.13 -2.71
C GLN A 381 4.74 0.72 -2.63
N SER A 382 3.85 1.70 -2.43
CA SER A 382 2.39 1.49 -2.36
C SER A 382 1.79 0.96 -3.67
N ALA A 383 2.37 1.31 -4.80
CA ALA A 383 1.97 0.78 -6.11
C ALA A 383 2.42 -0.68 -6.25
N VAL A 384 3.69 -0.98 -5.94
CA VAL A 384 4.30 -2.30 -6.12
C VAL A 384 3.68 -3.38 -5.22
N PHE A 385 3.34 -3.05 -3.96
CA PHE A 385 2.86 -4.06 -3.00
C PHE A 385 1.38 -3.96 -2.66
N PRO A 386 0.62 -5.08 -2.66
CA PRO A 386 -0.76 -5.18 -2.17
C PRO A 386 -0.98 -4.66 -0.74
N GLU A 387 0.00 -4.86 0.13
CA GLU A 387 -0.04 -4.44 1.53
C GLU A 387 0.30 -2.95 1.72
N GLY A 388 0.57 -2.23 0.63
CA GLY A 388 1.01 -0.83 0.67
C GLY A 388 2.44 -0.73 1.18
N ILE A 389 2.69 0.22 2.07
CA ILE A 389 4.04 0.46 2.60
C ILE A 389 4.47 -0.53 3.71
N GLY A 390 3.52 -1.16 4.41
CA GLY A 390 3.77 -2.11 5.50
C GLY A 390 4.23 -1.52 6.85
N GLU A 391 4.28 -2.34 7.92
CA GLU A 391 4.62 -1.88 9.27
C GLU A 391 6.09 -1.49 9.42
N ASN A 392 7.04 -2.28 8.92
CA ASN A 392 8.45 -1.91 9.04
C ASN A 392 8.78 -0.59 8.33
N PHE A 393 8.10 -0.26 7.23
CA PHE A 393 8.23 1.04 6.58
C PHE A 393 7.62 2.13 7.46
N THR A 394 6.42 1.90 8.03
CA THR A 394 5.83 2.82 9.01
C THR A 394 6.74 3.00 10.24
N GLN A 395 7.40 1.96 10.74
CA GLN A 395 8.38 2.03 11.84
C GLN A 395 9.71 2.69 11.42
N TYR A 396 10.09 2.59 10.14
CA TYR A 396 11.22 3.32 9.58
C TYR A 396 10.98 4.83 9.55
N TYR A 397 9.72 5.27 9.59
CA TYR A 397 9.34 6.67 9.35
C TYR A 397 8.53 7.34 10.48
N PHE A 398 7.87 6.56 11.31
CA PHE A 398 7.16 7.03 12.49
C PHE A 398 7.69 6.24 13.69
N ASP A 399 8.37 6.94 14.58
CA ASP A 399 8.81 6.34 15.84
C ASP A 399 7.60 5.88 16.67
N ASP A 400 7.68 4.69 17.27
CA ASP A 400 6.68 4.24 18.24
C ASP A 400 6.96 4.88 19.60
N VAL A 401 6.13 5.86 19.97
CA VAL A 401 6.25 6.57 21.26
C VAL A 401 5.39 5.96 22.36
N SER A 402 4.89 4.74 22.16
CA SER A 402 4.14 3.97 23.15
C SER A 402 4.75 3.97 24.55
N ALA A 403 6.08 3.84 24.65
CA ALA A 403 6.81 3.79 25.91
C ALA A 403 6.84 5.13 26.66
N TYR A 404 6.53 6.24 25.96
CA TYR A 404 6.55 7.60 26.49
C TYR A 404 5.14 8.14 26.77
N ILE A 405 4.09 7.40 26.39
CA ILE A 405 2.68 7.73 26.60
C ILE A 405 2.09 6.85 27.70
N ASN A 406 2.01 7.41 28.91
CA ASN A 406 1.55 6.69 30.10
C ASN A 406 0.03 6.81 30.35
N HIS A 407 -0.63 7.84 29.81
CA HIS A 407 -2.04 8.15 30.07
C HIS A 407 -2.83 8.20 28.76
N ASN A 408 -4.13 7.87 28.82
CA ASN A 408 -5.06 7.85 27.66
C ASN A 408 -4.59 7.02 26.44
N ARG A 409 -3.64 6.10 26.63
CA ARG A 409 -2.97 5.35 25.56
C ARG A 409 -3.95 4.63 24.64
N HIS A 410 -4.96 3.97 25.22
CA HIS A 410 -5.99 3.27 24.46
C HIS A 410 -6.87 4.23 23.66
N GLN A 411 -7.31 5.33 24.26
CA GLN A 411 -8.13 6.34 23.59
C GLN A 411 -7.37 7.00 22.43
N LEU A 412 -6.10 7.39 22.67
CA LEU A 412 -5.21 7.95 21.65
C LEU A 412 -5.05 6.99 20.48
N LYS A 413 -4.79 5.70 20.77
CA LYS A 413 -4.67 4.69 19.72
C LYS A 413 -5.95 4.56 18.91
N THR A 414 -7.11 4.47 19.56
CA THR A 414 -8.41 4.38 18.88
C THR A 414 -8.68 5.61 18.00
N ASP A 415 -8.40 6.82 18.50
CA ASP A 415 -8.65 8.04 17.73
C ASP A 415 -7.64 8.22 16.58
N LEU A 416 -6.39 7.80 16.75
CA LEU A 416 -5.41 7.75 15.66
C LEU A 416 -5.80 6.74 14.57
N LEU A 417 -6.39 5.60 14.95
CA LEU A 417 -6.97 4.65 14.00
C LEU A 417 -8.15 5.27 13.24
N ALA A 418 -9.04 5.99 13.93
CA ALA A 418 -10.15 6.70 13.30
C ALA A 418 -9.66 7.82 12.35
N VAL A 419 -8.55 8.50 12.69
CA VAL A 419 -7.88 9.44 11.77
C VAL A 419 -7.42 8.71 10.50
N ASN A 420 -6.78 7.54 10.63
CA ASN A 420 -6.34 6.74 9.47
C ASN A 420 -7.51 6.31 8.58
N GLU A 421 -8.61 5.84 9.19
CA GLU A 421 -9.82 5.47 8.47
C GLU A 421 -10.40 6.63 7.67
N ASN A 422 -10.42 7.83 8.25
CA ASN A 422 -10.89 9.03 7.54
C ASN A 422 -9.94 9.42 6.39
N LEU A 423 -8.61 9.35 6.60
CA LEU A 423 -7.62 9.61 5.54
C LEU A 423 -7.81 8.65 4.35
N ILE A 424 -7.99 7.36 4.62
CA ILE A 424 -8.27 6.34 3.61
C ILE A 424 -9.57 6.67 2.88
N LYS A 425 -10.64 6.96 3.63
CA LYS A 425 -11.96 7.26 3.05
C LYS A 425 -11.94 8.47 2.12
N LEU A 426 -11.19 9.52 2.46
CA LEU A 426 -11.10 10.77 1.69
C LEU A 426 -10.22 10.66 0.45
N THR A 427 -9.21 9.79 0.46
CA THR A 427 -8.25 9.66 -0.63
C THR A 427 -8.57 8.52 -1.59
N ARG A 428 -9.21 7.43 -1.12
CA ARG A 428 -9.37 6.19 -1.90
C ARG A 428 -10.12 6.33 -3.23
N GLN A 429 -11.05 7.27 -3.35
CA GLN A 429 -11.87 7.43 -4.55
C GLN A 429 -11.16 8.19 -5.66
N ASP A 430 -10.36 9.20 -5.34
CA ASP A 430 -9.70 10.05 -6.32
C ASP A 430 -8.25 9.62 -6.55
N TRP A 431 -7.58 9.18 -5.49
CA TRP A 431 -6.17 8.83 -5.45
C TRP A 431 -5.93 7.53 -4.65
N PRO A 432 -6.33 6.37 -5.19
CA PRO A 432 -6.32 5.10 -4.45
C PRO A 432 -4.94 4.59 -4.02
N PHE A 433 -3.86 5.08 -4.62
CA PHE A 433 -2.51 4.74 -4.17
C PHE A 433 -2.08 5.58 -2.96
N LEU A 434 -2.59 6.80 -2.80
CA LEU A 434 -2.35 7.61 -1.61
C LEU A 434 -3.03 6.99 -0.39
N SER A 435 -4.23 6.40 -0.57
CA SER A 435 -4.92 5.74 0.55
C SER A 435 -4.11 4.58 1.15
N ARG A 436 -3.29 3.91 0.34
CA ARG A 436 -2.44 2.80 0.78
C ARG A 436 -1.26 3.21 1.64
N MET A 437 -0.84 4.47 1.54
CA MET A 437 0.13 5.02 2.48
C MET A 437 -0.41 4.98 3.91
N PHE A 438 -1.74 5.03 4.08
CA PHE A 438 -2.38 5.04 5.40
C PHE A 438 -2.84 3.65 5.86
N THR A 439 -2.93 2.65 4.96
CA THR A 439 -3.40 1.30 5.29
C THR A 439 -2.47 0.58 6.28
N ALA A 440 -1.15 0.69 6.10
CA ALA A 440 -0.17 0.06 6.99
C ALA A 440 -0.22 0.60 8.43
N ALA A 441 -0.63 1.85 8.61
CA ALA A 441 -0.78 2.46 9.92
C ALA A 441 -1.97 1.90 10.73
N GLN A 442 -2.87 1.13 10.11
CA GLN A 442 -3.94 0.44 10.84
C GLN A 442 -3.45 -0.78 11.62
N THR A 443 -2.36 -1.41 11.18
CA THR A 443 -1.91 -2.69 11.76
C THR A 443 -0.86 -2.50 12.87
N SER A 444 -0.19 -1.33 12.92
CA SER A 444 0.81 -1.01 13.94
C SER A 444 0.28 -1.20 15.38
N SER A 445 1.02 -1.96 16.18
CA SER A 445 0.69 -2.18 17.59
C SER A 445 0.96 -0.93 18.47
N GLY A 446 1.76 0.01 17.97
CA GLY A 446 2.27 1.17 18.71
C GLY A 446 1.42 2.45 18.64
N ILE A 447 1.97 3.55 19.16
CA ILE A 447 1.47 4.92 18.97
C ILE A 447 2.46 5.63 18.06
N PRO A 448 2.12 5.87 16.78
CA PRO A 448 3.03 6.53 15.86
C PRO A 448 3.23 8.00 16.23
N PHE A 449 4.48 8.45 16.25
CA PHE A 449 4.82 9.85 16.44
C PHE A 449 4.50 10.66 15.18
N ARG A 450 3.43 11.47 15.21
CA ARG A 450 2.96 12.27 14.07
C ARG A 450 2.17 13.52 14.50
N PRO A 451 1.91 14.51 13.63
CA PRO A 451 1.25 15.77 14.01
C PRO A 451 -0.08 15.59 14.75
N SER A 452 -0.94 14.67 14.31
CA SER A 452 -2.23 14.41 14.98
C SER A 452 -2.09 14.00 16.46
N LEU A 453 -0.98 13.37 16.86
CA LEU A 453 -0.74 13.01 18.25
C LEU A 453 -0.72 14.24 19.16
N PHE A 454 -0.06 15.33 18.75
CA PHE A 454 0.04 16.56 19.54
C PHE A 454 -1.30 17.28 19.67
N LEU A 455 -2.12 17.22 18.63
CA LEU A 455 -3.48 17.76 18.68
C LEU A 455 -4.35 16.96 19.65
N LEU A 456 -4.29 15.62 19.61
CA LEU A 456 -5.04 14.77 20.52
C LEU A 456 -4.59 14.94 21.97
N LEU A 457 -3.27 14.95 22.23
CA LEU A 457 -2.70 15.15 23.57
C LEU A 457 -3.15 16.49 24.18
N SER A 458 -3.09 17.57 23.41
CA SER A 458 -3.49 18.89 23.89
C SER A 458 -5.01 19.09 23.94
N GLY A 459 -5.78 18.32 23.17
CA GLY A 459 -7.24 18.40 23.11
C GLY A 459 -7.99 17.48 24.07
N TYR A 460 -7.34 16.47 24.64
CA TYR A 460 -7.99 15.54 25.57
C TYR A 460 -8.28 16.16 26.93
N SER A 461 -9.52 15.96 27.37
CA SER A 461 -10.06 16.33 28.67
C SER A 461 -11.27 15.44 28.96
N ALA A 462 -11.75 15.43 30.21
CA ALA A 462 -12.93 14.66 30.59
C ALA A 462 -14.22 15.02 29.81
N ARG A 463 -14.27 16.18 29.13
CA ARG A 463 -15.43 16.68 28.39
C ARG A 463 -15.20 16.83 26.89
N SER A 464 -14.08 16.33 26.36
CA SER A 464 -13.71 16.56 24.96
C SER A 464 -14.64 15.83 23.99
N ASP A 465 -15.08 16.52 22.94
CA ASP A 465 -15.73 15.91 21.79
C ASP A 465 -14.67 15.20 20.92
N ARG A 466 -14.56 13.88 21.09
CA ARG A 466 -13.58 13.06 20.37
C ARG A 466 -13.80 13.06 18.87
N ASN A 467 -15.05 13.08 18.39
CA ASN A 467 -15.33 13.13 16.96
C ASN A 467 -14.83 14.44 16.34
N LYS A 468 -14.99 15.56 17.07
CA LYS A 468 -14.43 16.85 16.67
C LYS A 468 -12.90 16.80 16.62
N LEU A 469 -12.24 16.23 17.62
CA LEU A 469 -10.78 16.09 17.64
C LEU A 469 -10.25 15.21 16.50
N VAL A 470 -10.89 14.07 16.24
CA VAL A 470 -10.52 13.17 15.13
C VAL A 470 -10.65 13.88 13.78
N ARG A 471 -11.72 14.67 13.57
CA ARG A 471 -11.91 15.44 12.34
C ARG A 471 -10.85 16.54 12.17
N LEU A 472 -10.53 17.28 13.23
CA LEU A 472 -9.44 18.28 13.21
C LEU A 472 -8.09 17.63 12.95
N ALA A 473 -7.80 16.51 13.61
CA ALA A 473 -6.58 15.73 13.41
C ALA A 473 -6.46 15.21 11.97
N THR A 474 -7.57 14.73 11.37
CA THR A 474 -7.57 14.30 9.97
C THR A 474 -7.29 15.46 9.01
N SER A 475 -7.93 16.62 9.22
CA SER A 475 -7.69 17.82 8.41
C SER A 475 -6.23 18.30 8.51
N LEU A 476 -5.66 18.28 9.71
CA LEU A 476 -4.26 18.60 9.95
C LEU A 476 -3.32 17.66 9.19
N GLU A 477 -3.54 16.34 9.28
CA GLU A 477 -2.71 15.35 8.57
C GLU A 477 -2.79 15.55 7.04
N LEU A 478 -3.98 15.83 6.49
CA LEU A 478 -4.12 16.15 5.06
C LEU A 478 -3.33 17.39 4.65
N GLY A 479 -3.40 18.47 5.44
CA GLY A 479 -2.65 19.70 5.20
C GLY A 479 -1.14 19.49 5.29
N PHE A 480 -0.69 18.64 6.23
CA PHE A 480 0.71 18.29 6.37
C PHE A 480 1.24 17.49 5.18
N ILE A 481 0.49 16.48 4.73
CA ILE A 481 0.87 15.68 3.56
C ILE A 481 0.86 16.54 2.29
N SER A 482 -0.07 17.49 2.19
CA SER A 482 -0.07 18.50 1.13
C SER A 482 1.25 19.29 1.08
N SER A 483 1.74 19.76 2.24
CA SER A 483 3.03 20.46 2.33
C SER A 483 4.19 19.58 1.85
N ILE A 484 4.20 18.28 2.22
CA ILE A 484 5.22 17.33 1.75
C ILE A 484 5.17 17.17 0.22
N CYS A 485 3.97 17.13 -0.36
CA CYS A 485 3.80 17.09 -1.80
C CYS A 485 4.40 18.34 -2.47
N HIS A 486 4.12 19.52 -1.97
CA HIS A 486 4.66 20.76 -2.55
C HIS A 486 6.18 20.88 -2.39
N ASP A 487 6.73 20.45 -1.25
CA ASP A 487 8.18 20.36 -1.03
C ASP A 487 8.86 19.30 -1.92
N SER A 488 8.09 18.36 -2.47
CA SER A 488 8.59 17.33 -3.38
C SER A 488 8.86 17.85 -4.80
N VAL A 489 8.44 19.06 -5.14
CA VAL A 489 8.74 19.70 -6.44
C VAL A 489 10.25 20.00 -6.56
N ILE A 490 10.83 19.71 -7.72
CA ILE A 490 12.24 19.94 -8.02
C ILE A 490 12.39 21.11 -9.00
N GLU A 491 13.36 22.00 -8.73
CA GLU A 491 13.83 23.00 -9.69
C GLU A 491 14.77 22.32 -10.71
N SER A 492 14.42 22.37 -11.99
CA SER A 492 15.25 21.80 -13.06
C SER A 492 16.56 22.57 -13.16
N ARG A 493 17.68 21.98 -12.72
CA ARG A 493 19.02 22.61 -12.79
C ARG A 493 19.75 22.42 -14.12
N ASN A 494 19.24 21.59 -15.05
CA ASN A 494 19.87 21.33 -16.34
C ASN A 494 18.98 21.78 -17.52
N ASP A 495 19.40 22.84 -18.22
CA ASP A 495 18.80 23.31 -19.48
C ASP A 495 18.93 22.30 -20.64
N SER A 496 19.74 21.24 -20.48
CA SER A 496 19.96 20.22 -21.51
C SER A 496 18.86 19.16 -21.59
N GLU A 497 18.03 19.01 -20.55
CA GLU A 497 16.90 18.07 -20.56
C GLU A 497 15.62 18.79 -21.01
N ARG A 498 15.57 19.14 -22.30
CA ARG A 498 14.30 19.30 -23.00
C ARG A 498 13.63 17.93 -23.17
N SER A 499 13.26 17.28 -22.07
CA SER A 499 12.28 16.19 -22.09
C SER A 499 10.90 16.78 -21.80
N ALA A 500 9.93 16.38 -22.61
CA ALA A 500 8.58 16.90 -22.58
C ALA A 500 7.87 16.58 -21.23
N PHE A 501 7.48 17.61 -20.50
CA PHE A 501 6.65 17.59 -19.27
C PHE A 501 7.25 16.83 -18.07
N ASN A 502 7.64 17.55 -17.01
CA ASN A 502 7.97 16.97 -15.70
C ASN A 502 6.69 16.53 -14.96
N TRP A 503 6.22 15.32 -15.28
CA TRP A 503 5.02 14.72 -14.68
C TRP A 503 5.13 14.59 -13.16
N GLY A 504 6.32 14.29 -12.62
CA GLY A 504 6.54 14.17 -11.17
C GLY A 504 6.21 15.46 -10.42
N ASN A 505 6.68 16.60 -10.91
CA ASN A 505 6.34 17.91 -10.33
C ASN A 505 4.85 18.22 -10.46
N MET A 506 4.26 18.02 -11.65
CA MET A 506 2.85 18.33 -11.89
C MET A 506 1.92 17.53 -10.97
N ILE A 507 2.21 16.24 -10.78
CA ILE A 507 1.45 15.38 -9.87
C ILE A 507 1.63 15.84 -8.43
N SER A 508 2.83 16.18 -8.02
CA SER A 508 3.10 16.65 -6.65
C SER A 508 2.30 17.92 -6.33
N ILE A 509 2.24 18.86 -7.27
CA ILE A 509 1.44 20.08 -7.14
C ILE A 509 -0.05 19.73 -7.04
N LEU A 510 -0.59 18.96 -8.00
CA LEU A 510 -2.02 18.64 -8.06
C LEU A 510 -2.50 17.79 -6.88
N VAL A 511 -1.70 16.82 -6.44
CA VAL A 511 -1.99 16.01 -5.26
C VAL A 511 -1.94 16.89 -4.01
N GLY A 512 -0.93 17.76 -3.90
CA GLY A 512 -0.84 18.72 -2.80
C GLY A 512 -2.08 19.61 -2.73
N ASP A 513 -2.50 20.18 -3.85
CA ASP A 513 -3.68 21.06 -3.93
C ASP A 513 -4.98 20.30 -3.60
N PHE A 514 -5.11 19.06 -4.07
CA PHE A 514 -6.24 18.19 -3.75
C PHE A 514 -6.32 17.92 -2.23
N LEU A 515 -5.22 17.52 -1.60
CA LEU A 515 -5.18 17.21 -0.17
C LEU A 515 -5.46 18.46 0.68
N LEU A 516 -4.93 19.61 0.29
CA LEU A 516 -5.21 20.89 0.94
C LEU A 516 -6.69 21.25 0.84
N SER A 517 -7.29 21.08 -0.35
CA SER A 517 -8.72 21.30 -0.56
C SER A 517 -9.57 20.39 0.34
N LYS A 518 -9.23 19.08 0.43
CA LYS A 518 -9.89 18.14 1.34
C LYS A 518 -9.72 18.49 2.82
N SER A 519 -8.54 18.99 3.20
CA SER A 519 -8.28 19.50 4.55
C SER A 519 -9.25 20.63 4.93
N PHE A 520 -9.46 21.61 4.03
CA PHE A 520 -10.40 22.71 4.25
C PHE A 520 -11.86 22.23 4.20
N GLU A 521 -12.23 21.35 3.26
CA GLU A 521 -13.56 20.75 3.17
C GLU A 521 -13.99 20.13 4.52
N MET A 522 -13.10 19.39 5.18
CA MET A 522 -13.37 18.76 6.48
C MET A 522 -13.73 19.73 7.61
N ILE A 523 -13.16 20.94 7.60
CA ILE A 523 -13.34 21.95 8.66
C ILE A 523 -14.37 23.02 8.30
N THR A 524 -14.88 23.05 7.06
CA THR A 524 -15.93 24.01 6.65
C THR A 524 -17.20 23.90 7.49
N SER A 525 -17.52 22.70 8.00
CA SER A 525 -18.70 22.47 8.84
C SER A 525 -18.41 22.69 10.35
N MET A 526 -17.24 23.24 10.70
CA MET A 526 -16.80 23.50 12.08
C MET A 526 -16.79 25.01 12.37
N GLU A 527 -16.46 25.39 13.61
CA GLU A 527 -16.29 26.80 13.97
C GLU A 527 -15.18 27.48 13.15
N SER A 528 -15.44 28.70 12.67
CA SER A 528 -14.55 29.45 11.78
C SER A 528 -13.16 29.73 12.37
N VAL A 529 -13.02 29.66 13.69
CA VAL A 529 -11.75 29.81 14.41
C VAL A 529 -10.70 28.78 13.94
N TYR A 530 -11.10 27.55 13.62
CA TYR A 530 -10.16 26.51 13.18
C TYR A 530 -9.60 26.80 11.80
N ALA A 531 -10.46 27.22 10.86
CA ALA A 531 -10.05 27.61 9.52
C ALA A 531 -9.07 28.79 9.55
N LYS A 532 -9.29 29.76 10.44
CA LYS A 532 -8.37 30.88 10.66
C LYS A 532 -7.01 30.41 11.19
N ILE A 533 -6.99 29.58 12.23
CA ILE A 533 -5.75 29.08 12.83
C ILE A 533 -4.93 28.28 11.81
N ILE A 534 -5.58 27.40 11.04
CA ILE A 534 -4.91 26.59 10.01
C ILE A 534 -4.36 27.48 8.89
N SER A 535 -5.14 28.44 8.38
CA SER A 535 -4.68 29.29 7.27
C SER A 535 -3.51 30.21 7.66
N GLU A 536 -3.53 30.79 8.86
CA GLU A 536 -2.43 31.61 9.39
C GLU A 536 -1.14 30.78 9.57
N ALA A 537 -1.28 29.54 10.06
CA ALA A 537 -0.15 28.65 10.23
C ALA A 537 0.48 28.25 8.88
N ILE A 538 -0.34 27.89 7.89
CA ILE A 538 0.15 27.55 6.54
C ILE A 538 0.85 28.75 5.90
N ALA A 539 0.29 29.96 6.01
CA ALA A 539 0.92 31.16 5.48
C ALA A 539 2.28 31.45 6.12
N THR A 540 2.39 31.24 7.44
CA THR A 540 3.65 31.38 8.19
C THR A 540 4.69 30.37 7.73
N SER A 541 4.31 29.09 7.61
CA SER A 541 5.19 28.02 7.14
C SER A 541 5.71 28.29 5.73
N ASN A 542 4.83 28.68 4.81
CA ASN A 542 5.21 29.04 3.44
C ASN A 542 6.14 30.25 3.38
N THR A 543 5.92 31.26 4.22
CA THR A 543 6.83 32.42 4.31
C THR A 543 8.22 31.99 4.75
N GLY A 544 8.32 31.11 5.76
CA GLY A 544 9.60 30.53 6.20
C GLY A 544 10.31 29.76 5.08
N LEU A 545 9.58 28.95 4.31
CA LEU A 545 10.13 28.21 3.17
C LEU A 545 10.65 29.15 2.07
N ILE A 546 9.91 30.19 1.72
CA ILE A 546 10.32 31.20 0.73
C ILE A 546 11.61 31.91 1.19
N LEU A 547 11.69 32.29 2.47
CA LEU A 547 12.89 32.92 3.02
C LEU A 547 14.11 32.00 2.93
N MET A 548 13.94 30.71 3.23
CA MET A 548 14.99 29.71 3.12
C MET A 548 15.49 29.58 1.67
N LYS A 549 14.56 29.41 0.71
CA LYS A 549 14.89 29.29 -0.72
C LYS A 549 15.58 30.52 -1.27
N ARG A 550 15.05 31.71 -0.98
CA ARG A 550 15.63 32.98 -1.45
C ARG A 550 17.09 33.15 -1.00
N LYS A 551 17.40 32.76 0.24
CA LYS A 551 18.77 32.84 0.75
C LYS A 551 19.69 31.78 0.12
N ALA A 552 19.18 30.57 -0.11
CA ALA A 552 19.93 29.52 -0.80
C ALA A 552 20.31 29.95 -2.22
N GLU A 553 19.40 30.61 -2.96
CA GLU A 553 19.67 31.14 -4.30
C GLU A 553 20.75 32.23 -4.32
N THR A 554 20.81 33.09 -3.30
CA THR A 554 21.80 34.18 -3.26
C THR A 554 23.19 33.72 -2.84
N GLY A 555 23.37 32.47 -2.40
CA GLY A 555 24.64 31.95 -1.86
C GLY A 555 25.10 32.65 -0.58
N ALA A 556 24.22 33.40 0.08
CA ALA A 556 24.54 34.12 1.30
C ALA A 556 24.58 33.16 2.50
N ALA A 557 25.66 33.19 3.29
CA ALA A 557 25.78 32.36 4.48
C ALA A 557 24.67 32.68 5.50
N PHE A 558 24.01 31.65 6.03
CA PHE A 558 23.09 31.79 7.16
C PHE A 558 23.90 31.94 8.45
N SER A 559 23.50 32.89 9.31
CA SER A 559 23.83 32.75 10.73
C SER A 559 22.97 31.65 11.36
N ILE A 560 23.48 31.01 12.43
CA ILE A 560 22.75 29.95 13.13
C ILE A 560 21.44 30.48 13.71
N ALA A 561 21.44 31.72 14.24
CA ALA A 561 20.23 32.37 14.77
C ALA A 561 19.16 32.57 13.68
N GLU A 562 19.55 32.98 12.47
CA GLU A 562 18.60 33.12 11.36
C GLU A 562 18.07 31.76 10.90
N TYR A 563 18.92 30.73 10.85
CA TYR A 563 18.48 29.37 10.52
C TYR A 563 17.44 28.87 11.53
N LEU A 564 17.69 29.01 12.83
CA LEU A 564 16.74 28.63 13.87
C LEU A 564 15.43 29.44 13.75
N ALA A 565 15.51 30.75 13.49
CA ALA A 565 14.31 31.57 13.29
C ALA A 565 13.47 31.12 12.07
N ILE A 566 14.12 30.66 10.99
CA ILE A 566 13.43 30.10 9.82
C ILE A 566 12.86 28.71 10.15
N LEU A 567 13.60 27.87 10.89
CA LEU A 567 13.15 26.56 11.34
C LEU A 567 11.87 26.67 12.16
N HIS A 568 11.84 27.63 13.10
CA HIS A 568 10.68 27.96 13.94
C HIS A 568 9.44 28.36 13.12
N GLN A 569 9.63 29.10 12.01
CA GLN A 569 8.54 29.53 11.13
C GLN A 569 8.07 28.42 10.18
N LYS A 570 9.01 27.74 9.52
CA LYS A 570 8.74 26.77 8.47
C LYS A 570 8.16 25.48 9.05
N ASN A 571 8.91 24.84 9.94
CA ASN A 571 8.72 23.44 10.31
C ASN A 571 8.11 23.30 11.71
N SER A 572 8.67 23.99 12.70
CA SER A 572 8.21 23.87 14.10
C SER A 572 6.81 24.45 14.32
N ASN A 573 6.39 25.36 13.44
CA ASN A 573 5.05 25.94 13.45
C ASN A 573 3.95 24.87 13.27
N THR A 574 4.25 23.74 12.63
CA THR A 574 3.31 22.61 12.50
C THR A 574 2.93 22.04 13.87
N PHE A 575 3.89 21.83 14.77
CA PHE A 575 3.61 21.34 16.13
C PHE A 575 2.82 22.37 16.95
N ALA A 576 3.19 23.65 16.81
CA ALA A 576 2.46 24.76 17.43
C ALA A 576 0.98 24.79 16.99
N LEU A 577 0.73 24.65 15.68
CA LEU A 577 -0.61 24.54 15.10
C LEU A 577 -1.40 23.38 15.73
N CYS A 578 -0.82 22.18 15.83
CA CYS A 578 -1.46 21.00 16.41
C CYS A 578 -2.00 21.30 17.82
N VAL A 579 -1.13 21.88 18.64
CA VAL A 579 -1.41 22.16 20.04
C VAL A 579 -2.40 23.31 20.22
N GLN A 580 -2.32 24.33 19.36
CA GLN A 580 -3.29 25.43 19.35
C GLN A 580 -4.70 24.92 19.00
N LEU A 581 -4.82 24.05 17.99
CA LEU A 581 -6.11 23.45 17.61
C LEU A 581 -6.69 22.59 18.73
N GLY A 582 -5.89 21.72 19.35
CA GLY A 582 -6.34 20.88 20.48
C GLY A 582 -6.76 21.71 21.69
N SER A 583 -5.94 22.71 22.05
CA SER A 583 -6.23 23.62 23.18
C SER A 583 -7.53 24.40 22.97
N VAL A 584 -7.75 24.94 21.76
CA VAL A 584 -9.00 25.63 21.42
C VAL A 584 -10.18 24.66 21.40
N ALA A 585 -10.01 23.43 20.90
CA ALA A 585 -11.06 22.41 20.88
C ALA A 585 -11.56 21.99 22.27
N ARG A 586 -10.70 22.04 23.30
CA ARG A 586 -11.09 21.78 24.69
C ARG A 586 -11.44 23.04 25.50
N ASN A 587 -11.44 24.21 24.88
CA ASN A 587 -11.63 25.51 25.56
C ASN A 587 -10.58 25.77 26.67
N ALA A 588 -9.31 25.49 26.39
CA ALA A 588 -8.19 25.82 27.28
C ALA A 588 -8.10 27.33 27.53
N THR A 589 -7.44 27.73 28.63
CA THR A 589 -7.20 29.16 28.89
C THR A 589 -6.21 29.74 27.86
N VAL A 590 -6.25 31.06 27.66
CA VAL A 590 -5.30 31.75 26.77
C VAL A 590 -3.85 31.54 27.24
N SER A 591 -3.63 31.61 28.57
CA SER A 591 -2.31 31.38 29.16
C SER A 591 -1.80 29.96 28.89
N GLU A 592 -2.65 28.97 29.11
CA GLU A 592 -2.33 27.57 28.85
C GLU A 592 -2.08 27.30 27.37
N THR A 593 -2.91 27.87 26.49
CA THR A 593 -2.75 27.76 25.03
C THR A 593 -1.42 28.36 24.59
N ASN A 594 -1.04 29.53 25.11
CA ASN A 594 0.23 30.17 24.78
C ASN A 594 1.44 29.36 25.24
N ALA A 595 1.40 28.86 26.48
CA ALA A 595 2.44 28.02 27.05
C ALA A 595 2.65 26.73 26.24
N LEU A 596 1.56 26.01 25.95
CA LEU A 596 1.61 24.78 25.16
C LEU A 596 2.05 25.04 23.71
N THR A 597 1.64 26.16 23.12
CA THR A 597 2.06 26.55 21.75
C THR A 597 3.55 26.86 21.70
N ALA A 598 4.08 27.58 22.70
CA ALA A 598 5.51 27.88 22.81
C ALA A 598 6.33 26.60 23.05
N PHE A 599 5.86 25.72 23.94
CA PHE A 599 6.44 24.38 24.13
C PHE A 599 6.55 23.64 22.80
N ALA A 600 5.44 23.54 22.07
CA ALA A 600 5.37 22.74 20.84
C ALA A 600 6.30 23.29 19.75
N ARG A 601 6.51 24.62 19.72
CA ARG A 601 7.43 25.25 18.77
C ARG A 601 8.89 24.91 19.09
N HIS A 602 9.31 24.98 20.35
CA HIS A 602 10.65 24.59 20.77
C HIS A 602 10.89 23.07 20.61
N PHE A 603 9.91 22.27 21.03
CA PHE A 603 9.95 20.82 20.84
C PHE A 603 10.08 20.45 19.35
N GLY A 604 9.29 21.09 18.49
CA GLY A 604 9.37 20.88 17.04
C GLY A 604 10.75 21.23 16.48
N ALA A 605 11.34 22.35 16.91
CA ALA A 605 12.70 22.73 16.49
C ALA A 605 13.73 21.66 16.88
N ALA A 606 13.68 21.18 18.12
CA ALA A 606 14.56 20.11 18.58
C ALA A 606 14.39 18.82 17.76
N TYR A 607 13.14 18.41 17.47
CA TYR A 607 12.85 17.24 16.64
C TYR A 607 13.49 17.38 15.25
N PHE A 608 13.24 18.49 14.55
CA PHE A 608 13.79 18.68 13.20
C PHE A 608 15.31 18.77 13.18
N LEU A 609 15.95 19.33 14.22
CA LEU A 609 17.42 19.36 14.32
C LEU A 609 18.02 17.96 14.47
N VAL A 610 17.42 17.10 15.29
CA VAL A 610 17.86 15.70 15.47
C VAL A 610 17.66 14.91 14.18
N GLU A 611 16.47 15.01 13.60
CA GLU A 611 16.13 14.36 12.34
C GLU A 611 17.08 14.78 11.20
N ASP A 612 17.30 16.09 11.01
CA ASP A 612 18.22 16.61 9.97
C ASP A 612 19.64 16.07 10.13
N THR A 613 20.09 15.94 11.38
CA THR A 613 21.43 15.43 11.69
C THR A 613 21.54 13.95 11.35
N ALA A 614 20.55 13.14 11.76
CA ALA A 614 20.52 11.72 11.46
C ALA A 614 20.55 11.47 9.94
N ASN A 615 19.75 12.20 9.16
CA ASN A 615 19.71 12.04 7.70
C ASN A 615 21.05 12.37 7.04
N TYR A 616 21.68 13.45 7.50
CA TYR A 616 22.94 13.88 6.92
C TYR A 616 24.02 12.81 7.12
N LEU A 617 24.06 12.17 8.30
CA LEU A 617 25.00 11.09 8.61
C LEU A 617 24.71 9.81 7.81
N HIS A 618 23.45 9.38 7.73
CA HIS A 618 23.07 8.17 7.00
C HIS A 618 23.43 8.22 5.50
N ARG A 619 23.47 9.42 4.90
CA ARG A 619 23.86 9.63 3.50
C ARG A 619 25.32 9.21 3.21
N ASN A 620 26.23 9.31 4.18
CA ASN A 620 27.66 9.14 3.94
C ASN A 620 28.21 7.73 4.24
N ASP A 621 27.51 6.92 5.05
CA ASP A 621 28.01 5.63 5.55
C ASP A 621 27.71 4.40 4.68
N THR A 622 26.85 4.49 3.66
CA THR A 622 26.46 3.30 2.87
C THR A 622 26.53 3.54 1.36
N PRO A 623 27.49 2.90 0.64
CA PRO A 623 27.53 2.92 -0.82
C PRO A 623 26.29 2.19 -1.37
N GLY A 624 25.34 2.93 -1.92
CA GLY A 624 24.06 2.39 -2.41
C GLY A 624 22.93 2.37 -1.38
N ALA A 625 23.11 2.95 -0.18
CA ALA A 625 21.93 3.34 0.61
C ALA A 625 21.14 4.39 -0.14
N ASN A 626 19.81 4.27 -0.02
CA ASN A 626 18.89 5.18 -0.66
C ASN A 626 19.11 6.60 -0.07
N PRO A 627 19.55 7.59 -0.86
CA PRO A 627 20.05 8.89 -0.36
C PRO A 627 19.04 9.72 0.44
N ASP A 628 17.77 9.32 0.41
CA ASP A 628 16.62 10.03 0.94
C ASP A 628 15.76 9.08 1.79
N SER A 629 16.34 8.44 2.81
CA SER A 629 15.53 7.87 3.90
C SER A 629 14.59 8.96 4.40
N ILE A 630 13.27 8.72 4.32
CA ILE A 630 12.25 9.73 4.60
C ILE A 630 12.53 10.38 5.94
N SER A 631 12.82 11.66 5.87
CA SER A 631 12.71 12.51 7.02
C SER A 631 11.92 13.75 6.65
N TYR A 632 11.19 14.22 7.65
CA TYR A 632 10.28 15.34 7.58
C TYR A 632 10.97 16.68 7.27
N THR A 633 12.29 16.71 7.22
CA THR A 633 13.09 17.92 7.40
C THR A 633 13.40 18.67 6.10
N GLY A 634 13.40 17.99 4.95
CA GLY A 634 13.61 18.60 3.62
C GLY A 634 15.03 18.40 3.08
N ASN A 635 15.50 19.33 2.23
CA ASN A 635 16.78 19.22 1.51
C ASN A 635 17.98 19.23 2.49
N PRO A 636 18.84 18.19 2.52
CA PRO A 636 20.02 18.11 3.39
C PRO A 636 21.03 19.26 3.18
N GLU A 637 21.08 19.84 1.98
CA GLU A 637 21.90 21.02 1.65
C GLU A 637 21.42 22.29 2.37
N LEU A 638 20.26 22.23 3.03
CA LEU A 638 19.67 23.30 3.82
C LEU A 638 19.62 22.94 5.31
N SER A 639 20.28 21.86 5.74
CA SER A 639 20.37 21.44 7.15
C SER A 639 21.37 22.28 7.94
N LEU A 640 21.21 22.31 9.28
CA LEU A 640 22.20 22.93 10.16
C LEU A 640 23.59 22.30 9.99
N MET A 641 23.65 20.98 9.76
CA MET A 641 24.91 20.26 9.58
C MET A 641 25.67 20.76 8.35
N HIS A 642 24.97 20.97 7.23
CA HIS A 642 25.55 21.57 6.02
C HIS A 642 26.01 23.03 6.24
N LEU A 643 25.23 23.82 6.99
CA LEU A 643 25.63 25.20 7.34
C LEU A 643 26.89 25.24 8.20
N LEU A 644 27.00 24.35 9.19
CA LEU A 644 28.19 24.25 10.05
C LEU A 644 29.42 23.78 9.25
N LEU A 645 29.22 22.87 8.29
CA LEU A 645 30.27 22.46 7.35
C LEU A 645 30.77 23.66 6.53
N MET A 646 29.87 24.42 5.92
CA MET A 646 30.21 25.58 5.09
C MET A 646 30.96 26.67 5.88
N GLN A 647 30.64 26.86 7.16
CA GLN A 647 31.36 27.78 8.04
C GLN A 647 32.80 27.36 8.35
N GLN A 648 33.15 26.07 8.24
CA GLN A 648 34.52 25.59 8.48
C GLN A 648 35.47 25.79 7.29
N GLY A 649 34.96 26.17 6.11
CA GLY A 649 35.79 26.50 4.94
C GLY A 649 36.61 25.33 4.38
N GLN A 650 36.26 24.09 4.71
CA GLN A 650 36.98 22.88 4.27
C GLN A 650 36.25 22.18 3.11
N SER A 651 37.00 21.66 2.15
CA SER A 651 36.51 20.65 1.19
C SER A 651 36.17 19.36 1.95
N GLU A 652 35.10 18.65 1.54
CA GLU A 652 34.49 17.45 2.16
C GLU A 652 35.45 16.33 2.63
N VAL A 653 36.72 16.35 2.24
CA VAL A 653 37.69 15.26 2.41
C VAL A 653 38.30 15.15 3.84
N ASN A 654 38.02 16.07 4.78
CA ASN A 654 38.65 16.07 6.13
C ASN A 654 37.76 16.55 7.30
N VAL A 655 36.44 16.39 7.19
CA VAL A 655 35.48 16.91 8.17
C VAL A 655 35.21 15.86 9.26
N ASN A 656 35.24 16.28 10.52
CA ASN A 656 34.80 15.43 11.64
C ASN A 656 33.27 15.53 11.76
N GLU A 657 32.55 14.69 11.02
CA GLU A 657 31.09 14.68 10.99
C GLU A 657 30.47 14.43 12.38
N ALA A 658 31.09 13.56 13.19
CA ALA A 658 30.66 13.33 14.57
C ALA A 658 30.73 14.60 15.45
N LEU A 659 31.72 15.48 15.22
CA LEU A 659 31.81 16.77 15.92
C LEU A 659 30.68 17.72 15.48
N LEU A 660 30.36 17.76 14.19
CA LEU A 660 29.25 18.57 13.68
C LEU A 660 27.91 18.07 14.21
N ALA A 661 27.70 16.76 14.20
CA ALA A 661 26.51 16.12 14.75
C ALA A 661 26.33 16.44 16.24
N ARG A 662 27.39 16.34 17.05
CA ARG A 662 27.37 16.76 18.47
C ARG A 662 26.95 18.21 18.66
N ARG A 663 27.40 19.12 17.77
CA ARG A 663 26.99 20.54 17.84
C ARG A 663 25.51 20.69 17.53
N CYS A 664 24.99 20.03 16.50
CA CYS A 664 23.56 20.03 16.18
C CYS A 664 22.72 19.49 17.35
N CYS A 665 23.12 18.36 17.96
CA CYS A 665 22.45 17.82 19.15
C CYS A 665 22.53 18.77 20.35
N GLY A 666 23.60 19.57 20.48
CA GLY A 666 23.68 20.66 21.46
C GLY A 666 22.57 21.68 21.28
N TYR A 667 22.36 22.18 20.06
CA TYR A 667 21.25 23.11 19.76
C TYR A 667 19.87 22.47 19.98
N ALA A 668 19.71 21.18 19.65
CA ALA A 668 18.47 20.46 19.93
C ALA A 668 18.18 20.38 21.45
N ASN A 669 19.21 20.12 22.26
CA ASN A 669 19.08 20.10 23.72
C ASN A 669 18.72 21.47 24.29
N ASP A 670 19.29 22.56 23.76
CA ASP A 670 18.93 23.92 24.16
C ASP A 670 17.44 24.20 23.90
N GLU A 671 16.92 23.81 22.73
CA GLU A 671 15.50 23.90 22.38
C GLU A 671 14.63 23.04 23.31
N ILE A 672 15.07 21.83 23.69
CA ILE A 672 14.36 21.00 24.67
C ILE A 672 14.26 21.68 26.04
N GLN A 673 15.34 22.33 26.52
CA GLN A 673 15.30 23.06 27.78
C GLN A 673 14.31 24.24 27.70
N GLN A 674 14.31 24.99 26.60
CA GLN A 674 13.33 26.06 26.37
C GLN A 674 11.90 25.51 26.37
N ALA A 675 11.65 24.37 25.73
CA ALA A 675 10.35 23.72 25.72
C ALA A 675 9.90 23.38 27.15
N LEU A 676 10.75 22.70 27.93
CA LEU A 676 10.43 22.29 29.31
C LEU A 676 10.04 23.48 30.19
N THR A 677 10.74 24.62 30.08
CA THR A 677 10.40 25.84 30.83
C THR A 677 8.98 26.34 30.52
N GLN A 678 8.50 26.20 29.29
CA GLN A 678 7.15 26.66 28.92
C GLN A 678 6.02 25.87 29.61
N ILE A 679 6.26 24.63 30.05
CA ILE A 679 5.24 23.77 30.67
C ILE A 679 5.40 23.63 32.19
N GLU A 680 6.33 24.36 32.79
CA GLU A 680 6.52 24.33 34.25
C GLU A 680 5.25 24.72 35.01
N SER A 681 4.54 25.74 34.52
CA SER A 681 3.31 26.26 35.11
C SER A 681 2.04 25.55 34.61
N LEU A 682 2.15 24.40 33.94
CA LEU A 682 0.98 23.69 33.42
C LEU A 682 0.22 22.98 34.55
N ASP A 683 -1.07 23.29 34.69
CA ASP A 683 -1.93 22.76 35.76
C ASP A 683 -2.31 21.28 35.57
N ASN A 684 -2.25 20.76 34.34
CA ASN A 684 -2.58 19.36 34.04
C ASN A 684 -1.33 18.46 34.21
N PRO A 685 -1.24 17.67 35.30
CA PRO A 685 -0.03 16.88 35.60
C PRO A 685 0.17 15.73 34.61
N GLU A 686 -0.90 15.10 34.15
CA GLU A 686 -0.83 13.96 33.22
C GLU A 686 -0.32 14.42 31.83
N LEU A 687 -0.85 15.54 31.34
CA LEU A 687 -0.37 16.14 30.09
C LEU A 687 1.08 16.58 30.23
N LYS A 688 1.42 17.26 31.33
CA LYS A 688 2.80 17.70 31.61
C LYS A 688 3.78 16.53 31.60
N GLU A 689 3.45 15.42 32.26
CA GLU A 689 4.29 14.23 32.29
C GLU A 689 4.50 13.64 30.90
N MET A 690 3.44 13.51 30.10
CA MET A 690 3.55 13.00 28.72
C MET A 690 4.44 13.89 27.85
N LEU A 691 4.31 15.22 27.95
CA LEU A 691 5.15 16.17 27.21
C LEU A 691 6.63 16.07 27.63
N ILE A 692 6.91 15.93 28.94
CA ILE A 692 8.26 15.69 29.45
C ILE A 692 8.83 14.37 28.90
N ASN A 693 8.04 13.31 28.85
CA ASN A 693 8.49 12.02 28.32
C ASN A 693 8.76 12.09 26.81
N LEU A 694 7.99 12.87 26.04
CA LEU A 694 8.30 13.13 24.64
C LEU A 694 9.62 13.91 24.47
N CYS A 695 9.94 14.89 25.34
CA CYS A 695 11.25 15.54 25.34
C CYS A 695 12.40 14.56 25.63
N LYS A 696 12.20 13.60 26.54
CA LYS A 696 13.18 12.53 26.81
C LYS A 696 13.40 11.65 25.58
N PHE A 697 12.33 11.30 24.87
CA PHE A 697 12.40 10.54 23.63
C PHE A 697 13.31 11.23 22.60
N ILE A 698 13.14 12.54 22.36
CA ILE A 698 14.01 13.30 21.45
C ILE A 698 15.46 13.33 21.94
N SER A 699 15.67 13.53 23.25
CA SER A 699 17.02 13.54 23.83
C SER A 699 17.75 12.22 23.64
N ILE A 700 17.05 11.09 23.83
CA ILE A 700 17.60 9.75 23.62
C ILE A 700 17.95 9.55 22.15
N LYS A 701 17.05 9.94 21.24
CA LYS A 701 17.27 9.85 19.79
C LYS A 701 18.51 10.62 19.36
N ALA A 702 18.64 11.88 19.81
CA ALA A 702 19.80 12.73 19.55
C ALA A 702 21.15 12.12 19.98
N HIS A 703 21.15 11.24 20.97
CA HIS A 703 22.36 10.56 21.48
C HIS A 703 22.60 9.19 20.87
N ALA A 704 21.57 8.53 20.31
CA ALA A 704 21.72 7.25 19.63
C ALA A 704 22.32 7.42 18.23
N ASP A 705 22.04 8.56 17.58
CA ASP A 705 22.50 8.89 16.22
C ASP A 705 23.96 9.40 16.15
N VAL A 706 24.60 9.66 17.31
CA VAL A 706 25.96 10.23 17.46
C VAL A 706 26.89 9.22 18.11
#